data_AF-A0A139AZ25-F1
#
_entry.id   AF-A0A139AZ25-F1
#
_cell.length_a   1.000
_cell.length_b   1.000
_cell.length_c   1.000
_cell.angle_alpha   90.00
_cell.angle_beta   90.00
_cell.angle_gamma   90.00
#
_symmetry.space_group_name_H-M   'P 1'
#
loop_
_entity.id
_entity.type
_entity.pdbx_description
1 polymer ?
#
loop_
_entity_poly.entity_id
_entity_poly.type
_entity_poly.pdbx_seq_one_letter_code
_entity_poly.pdbx_strand_id
1 'polypeptide(L)'
;MVKRTLRCAIFLAGPDPDGSWSVHAQAFSPDVAGGIKKRLPAIFRLAAATYYGPAVEFIFDEYIFEHTSTWPTDASQYDFMLITGADEGAYDQHVPYVPLIEAYIARNVHLTRFIGISYGHQVIAWGLNPAGGNVVRNPNGWENAAVEATLTEEGRSLLRTQKTGYYIHNHHGDAVLKAPPGTTQVSSSESTPVQSFISDRVFTNEGHMEYSSGIMNFYGLWDSMNGLYSIPSFLQFLNTRTFLPCSNRLNFLPDAIWLVGKMVGWLLDDGKCPSDAEMDAGKTENAGFARTVKRRLEKELVEIEYEKVVATYGGPDRVRRYKEALNRYIETGKFEKEKWIMESPTSRGMSGKEKLIRVAMFIPGNQETDWPPKFQVYSPDIAGGICKRLAALLRYAAALYFPTTRFLFSEYAFEDVANYPDANTVDLVILTGADDGAYDHHVPYIPEVERYVAENVNKTRFLGISFGHQIIAWGLNPGGGNVVKNPKGWENSAVESILTDEGRRTLKTEKKSYFIHNHHGDAVLSAPPGTVVVSTSSSATPVQSFISDRVFTNEGHLEYSAGIMENFGLWDTLSGAYTIEKYKEFLAQRTHLLCDNRLKFLPDAVWLAGKIVGWISNDGVVPSDAEMAERKEINQESAKLVLHTLEEELLVNEYGTQVKKYGGMERVKALKRAWETYLAGGGFDVDLWSSAPSLKKDEPKNVKVAIMLPTDLYDWPVEMQVFSPDIAGGIRKRLPALLRLAAARYYPSTTFTFTEMIFEKTDTWPKDASEYDLFLVTGAKEGAYDQHVPYVPILEKYIGDNVHKSRFIGISYGHQIIAWGLNPGGREERD
;
A
#
# COMPACT_ATOMS: atom_id res chain seq x y z
N MET A 1 -41.77 24.30 27.47
CA MET A 1 -40.41 24.28 28.03
C MET A 1 -39.73 25.61 27.73
N VAL A 2 -39.06 26.22 28.71
CA VAL A 2 -38.20 27.38 28.47
C VAL A 2 -36.99 26.90 27.68
N LYS A 3 -36.69 27.57 26.56
CA LYS A 3 -35.53 27.25 25.73
C LYS A 3 -34.26 27.65 26.47
N ARG A 4 -33.33 26.73 26.67
CA ARG A 4 -32.03 26.95 27.33
C ARG A 4 -30.92 26.81 26.31
N THR A 5 -30.14 27.88 26.16
CA THR A 5 -28.95 27.90 25.30
C THR A 5 -27.73 27.74 26.18
N LEU A 6 -26.92 26.71 25.92
CA LEU A 6 -25.66 26.45 26.59
C LEU A 6 -24.50 26.97 25.73
N ARG A 7 -23.68 27.86 26.28
CA ARG A 7 -22.49 28.41 25.64
C ARG A 7 -21.25 27.65 26.09
N CYS A 8 -20.49 27.15 25.13
CA CYS A 8 -19.30 26.33 25.32
C CYS A 8 -18.06 27.01 24.73
N ALA A 9 -16.97 27.07 25.49
CA ALA A 9 -15.64 27.30 24.92
C ALA A 9 -15.02 25.93 24.61
N ILE A 10 -14.72 25.64 23.34
CA ILE A 10 -14.11 24.36 22.94
C ILE A 10 -12.64 24.57 22.57
N PHE A 11 -11.74 23.85 23.25
CA PHE A 11 -10.30 23.90 23.03
C PHE A 11 -9.85 22.74 22.14
N LEU A 12 -9.22 23.06 21.01
CA LEU A 12 -8.86 22.15 19.92
C LEU A 12 -7.35 22.22 19.63
N ALA A 13 -6.74 21.09 19.27
CA ALA A 13 -5.39 21.07 18.70
C ALA A 13 -5.36 21.73 17.31
N GLY A 14 -4.40 22.63 17.07
CA GLY A 14 -4.27 23.42 15.84
C GLY A 14 -3.09 23.04 14.96
N PRO A 15 -3.00 23.63 13.75
CA PRO A 15 -1.73 23.72 13.05
C PRO A 15 -0.72 24.54 13.86
N ASP A 16 0.57 24.29 13.64
CA ASP A 16 1.67 25.12 14.14
C ASP A 16 1.45 26.61 13.76
N PRO A 17 2.05 27.56 14.51
CA PRO A 17 1.85 28.99 14.30
C PRO A 17 2.18 29.52 12.89
N ASP A 18 2.94 28.77 12.10
CA ASP A 18 3.29 29.09 10.70
C ASP A 18 2.27 28.54 9.68
N GLY A 19 1.17 27.95 10.16
CA GLY A 19 0.15 27.31 9.33
C GLY A 19 0.55 25.94 8.80
N SER A 20 1.73 25.44 9.16
CA SER A 20 2.10 24.04 8.96
C SER A 20 1.44 23.18 10.03
N TRP A 21 1.32 21.90 9.76
CA TRP A 21 0.77 20.94 10.71
C TRP A 21 1.95 20.14 11.30
N SER A 22 1.80 19.57 12.50
CA SER A 22 2.77 18.58 13.02
C SER A 22 3.01 17.47 11.99
N VAL A 23 4.11 16.71 12.05
CA VAL A 23 4.37 15.61 11.10
C VAL A 23 3.22 14.58 11.09
N HIS A 24 2.55 14.40 12.23
CA HIS A 24 1.30 13.66 12.34
C HIS A 24 0.17 14.38 11.60
N ALA A 25 -0.06 15.66 11.86
CA ALA A 25 -1.13 16.44 11.24
C ALA A 25 -0.94 16.72 9.72
N GLN A 26 0.30 16.68 9.18
CA GLN A 26 0.63 16.76 7.75
C GLN A 26 0.18 15.52 6.97
N ALA A 27 0.02 14.39 7.65
CA ALA A 27 -0.53 13.17 7.06
C ALA A 27 -2.05 13.20 6.89
N PHE A 28 -2.74 14.15 7.54
CA PHE A 28 -4.17 14.38 7.37
C PHE A 28 -4.37 15.33 6.21
N SER A 29 -5.42 15.10 5.41
CA SER A 29 -5.91 16.21 4.60
C SER A 29 -6.55 17.23 5.56
N PRO A 30 -6.48 18.53 5.24
CA PRO A 30 -7.18 19.57 6.00
C PRO A 30 -8.67 19.23 6.25
N ASP A 31 -9.29 18.45 5.35
CA ASP A 31 -10.67 17.99 5.46
C ASP A 31 -10.87 16.92 6.55
N VAL A 32 -9.90 16.01 6.76
CA VAL A 32 -10.00 14.96 7.78
C VAL A 32 -9.83 15.57 9.17
N ALA A 33 -8.78 16.38 9.38
CA ALA A 33 -8.56 17.08 10.64
C ALA A 33 -9.72 18.06 10.96
N GLY A 34 -10.21 18.78 9.94
CA GLY A 34 -11.39 19.65 10.07
C GLY A 34 -12.69 18.88 10.36
N GLY A 35 -12.83 17.66 9.85
CA GLY A 35 -13.98 16.78 10.09
C GLY A 35 -14.05 16.25 11.52
N ILE A 36 -12.91 15.85 12.11
CA ILE A 36 -12.86 15.37 13.51
C ILE A 36 -13.28 16.50 14.46
N LYS A 37 -12.77 17.72 14.23
CA LYS A 37 -13.07 18.92 15.06
C LYS A 37 -14.56 19.24 15.13
N LYS A 38 -15.33 19.00 14.06
CA LYS A 38 -16.77 19.31 14.00
C LYS A 38 -17.66 18.24 14.63
N ARG A 39 -17.14 17.03 14.86
CA ARG A 39 -17.96 15.89 15.32
C ARG A 39 -18.36 15.97 16.77
N LEU A 40 -17.46 16.41 17.64
CA LEU A 40 -17.75 16.51 19.07
C LEU A 40 -18.89 17.53 19.33
N PRO A 41 -18.86 18.77 18.77
CA PRO A 41 -20.01 19.67 18.78
C PRO A 41 -21.30 19.05 18.22
N ALA A 42 -21.21 18.31 17.10
CA ALA A 42 -22.35 17.67 16.47
C ALA A 42 -22.99 16.58 17.35
N ILE A 43 -22.18 15.82 18.09
CA ILE A 43 -22.67 14.79 19.02
C ILE A 43 -23.36 15.39 20.23
N PHE A 44 -22.85 16.48 20.80
CA PHE A 44 -23.54 17.23 21.85
C PHE A 44 -24.91 17.74 21.36
N ARG A 45 -24.96 18.32 20.17
CA ARG A 45 -26.23 18.76 19.55
C ARG A 45 -27.19 17.61 19.32
N LEU A 46 -26.70 16.45 18.87
CA LEU A 46 -27.54 15.28 18.63
C LEU A 46 -28.06 14.67 19.93
N ALA A 47 -27.22 14.57 20.97
CA ALA A 47 -27.63 14.07 22.28
C ALA A 47 -28.67 15.00 22.94
N ALA A 48 -28.45 16.32 22.86
CA ALA A 48 -29.44 17.30 23.29
C ALA A 48 -30.78 17.13 22.57
N ALA A 49 -30.75 17.06 21.24
CA ALA A 49 -31.96 16.87 20.44
C ALA A 49 -32.65 15.52 20.71
N THR A 50 -31.88 14.48 21.04
CA THR A 50 -32.41 13.14 21.33
C THR A 50 -33.12 13.10 22.67
N TYR A 51 -32.52 13.60 23.74
CA TYR A 51 -33.03 13.43 25.10
C TYR A 51 -33.82 14.62 25.64
N TYR A 52 -33.55 15.83 25.14
CA TYR A 52 -34.13 17.07 25.67
C TYR A 52 -34.86 17.90 24.61
N GLY A 53 -34.81 17.48 23.34
CA GLY A 53 -35.57 18.08 22.26
C GLY A 53 -35.11 19.50 21.89
N PRO A 54 -36.00 20.33 21.31
CA PRO A 54 -35.68 21.70 20.89
C PRO A 54 -35.50 22.70 22.05
N ALA A 55 -35.70 22.24 23.30
CA ALA A 55 -35.55 23.07 24.48
C ALA A 55 -34.08 23.34 24.84
N VAL A 56 -33.13 22.59 24.27
CA VAL A 56 -31.69 22.74 24.55
C VAL A 56 -30.95 23.02 23.25
N GLU A 57 -30.18 24.11 23.22
CA GLU A 57 -29.31 24.49 22.10
C GLU A 57 -27.89 24.77 22.58
N PHE A 58 -26.92 24.64 21.67
CA PHE A 58 -25.51 24.91 21.96
C PHE A 58 -24.93 25.98 21.06
N ILE A 59 -24.16 26.89 21.67
CA ILE A 59 -23.23 27.80 20.99
C ILE A 59 -21.82 27.35 21.35
N PHE A 60 -20.97 27.10 20.35
CA PHE A 60 -19.58 26.71 20.54
C PHE A 60 -18.68 27.83 20.02
N ASP A 61 -17.83 28.36 20.90
CA ASP A 61 -16.75 29.28 20.56
C ASP A 61 -15.44 28.49 20.54
N GLU A 62 -14.76 28.44 19.39
CA GLU A 62 -13.57 27.61 19.16
C GLU A 62 -12.28 28.34 19.55
N TYR A 63 -11.42 27.66 20.29
CA TYR A 63 -10.10 28.12 20.70
C TYR A 63 -9.05 27.08 20.35
N ILE A 64 -7.94 27.52 19.78
CA ILE A 64 -6.82 26.65 19.40
C ILE A 64 -5.79 26.64 20.54
N PHE A 65 -5.28 25.46 20.91
CA PHE A 65 -4.35 25.33 22.05
C PHE A 65 -3.09 26.21 21.88
N GLU A 66 -2.51 26.21 20.69
CA GLU A 66 -1.29 26.93 20.35
C GLU A 66 -1.50 28.46 20.34
N HIS A 67 -2.74 28.92 20.13
CA HIS A 67 -3.10 30.34 20.04
C HIS A 67 -3.54 30.91 21.39
N THR A 68 -2.71 30.76 22.41
CA THR A 68 -3.02 31.07 23.82
C THR A 68 -3.47 32.51 24.07
N SER A 69 -3.03 33.47 23.25
CA SER A 69 -3.47 34.88 23.30
C SER A 69 -4.94 35.08 22.96
N THR A 70 -5.57 34.10 22.30
CA THR A 70 -7.00 34.15 21.92
C THR A 70 -7.90 33.55 22.97
N TRP A 71 -7.36 32.83 23.96
CA TRP A 71 -8.16 32.13 24.96
C TRP A 71 -9.04 33.10 25.77
N PRO A 72 -10.23 32.66 26.22
CA PRO A 72 -11.14 33.56 26.91
C PRO A 72 -10.55 33.97 28.26
N THR A 73 -10.46 35.27 28.50
CA THR A 73 -9.93 35.82 29.76
C THR A 73 -10.92 35.68 30.92
N ASP A 74 -12.22 35.68 30.62
CA ASP A 74 -13.31 35.44 31.57
C ASP A 74 -14.00 34.11 31.24
N ALA A 75 -13.79 33.11 32.09
CA ALA A 75 -14.41 31.80 31.97
C ALA A 75 -15.89 31.78 32.36
N SER A 76 -16.36 32.75 33.14
CA SER A 76 -17.73 32.77 33.70
C SER A 76 -18.81 33.07 32.66
N GLN A 77 -18.42 33.61 31.49
CA GLN A 77 -19.33 33.84 30.37
C GLN A 77 -19.77 32.54 29.65
N TYR A 78 -19.13 31.41 29.97
CA TYR A 78 -19.41 30.09 29.41
C TYR A 78 -20.09 29.20 30.45
N ASP A 79 -21.11 28.46 30.02
CA ASP A 79 -21.75 27.43 30.85
C ASP A 79 -20.79 26.27 31.13
N PHE A 80 -19.92 25.96 30.18
CA PHE A 80 -18.86 24.98 30.32
C PHE A 80 -17.72 25.18 29.32
N MET A 81 -16.60 24.52 29.61
CA MET A 81 -15.43 24.41 28.76
C MET A 81 -15.24 22.95 28.35
N LEU A 82 -14.95 22.73 27.08
CA LEU A 82 -14.73 21.41 26.50
C LEU A 82 -13.29 21.32 26.01
N ILE A 83 -12.49 20.47 26.63
CA ILE A 83 -11.08 20.24 26.28
C ILE A 83 -10.99 18.92 25.52
N THR A 84 -10.51 18.97 24.28
CA THR A 84 -10.44 17.82 23.38
C THR A 84 -9.11 17.07 23.48
N GLY A 85 -8.93 16.05 22.64
CA GLY A 85 -7.66 15.33 22.48
C GLY A 85 -6.53 16.20 21.89
N ALA A 86 -5.29 15.77 22.08
CA ALA A 86 -4.08 16.35 21.51
C ALA A 86 -3.03 15.23 21.27
N ASP A 87 -2.02 15.49 20.44
CA ASP A 87 -0.93 14.53 20.17
C ASP A 87 0.08 14.50 21.34
N GLU A 88 0.11 15.55 22.15
CA GLU A 88 0.99 15.74 23.29
C GLU A 88 0.43 15.13 24.59
N GLY A 89 1.31 14.71 25.50
CA GLY A 89 0.96 14.24 26.83
C GLY A 89 0.81 15.38 27.84
N ALA A 90 0.00 15.19 28.88
CA ALA A 90 -0.22 16.20 29.93
C ALA A 90 1.06 16.60 30.70
N TYR A 91 2.10 15.75 30.66
CA TYR A 91 3.40 15.99 31.27
C TYR A 91 4.46 16.51 30.29
N ASP A 92 4.10 16.78 29.03
CA ASP A 92 5.01 17.33 28.03
C ASP A 92 5.21 18.84 28.22
N GLN A 93 5.78 19.21 29.37
CA GLN A 93 5.97 20.59 29.83
C GLN A 93 6.91 21.43 28.93
N HIS A 94 7.57 20.79 27.96
CA HIS A 94 8.36 21.45 26.93
C HIS A 94 7.49 22.05 25.81
N VAL A 95 6.24 21.60 25.68
CA VAL A 95 5.26 22.11 24.72
C VAL A 95 4.63 23.38 25.30
N PRO A 96 4.71 24.55 24.61
CA PRO A 96 4.37 25.84 25.21
C PRO A 96 2.96 25.97 25.79
N TYR A 97 1.95 25.34 25.18
CA TYR A 97 0.56 25.49 25.61
C TYR A 97 0.20 24.59 26.81
N VAL A 98 0.93 23.48 27.04
CA VAL A 98 0.63 22.49 28.09
C VAL A 98 0.62 23.11 29.50
N PRO A 99 1.68 23.80 29.97
CA PRO A 99 1.64 24.47 31.28
C PRO A 99 0.60 25.60 31.34
N LEU A 100 0.26 26.21 30.20
CA LEU A 100 -0.72 27.29 30.14
C LEU A 100 -2.14 26.77 30.30
N ILE A 101 -2.51 25.66 29.64
CA ILE A 101 -3.83 25.04 29.76
C ILE A 101 -4.01 24.44 31.15
N GLU A 102 -2.98 23.82 31.72
CA GLU A 102 -2.95 23.34 33.10
C GLU A 102 -3.32 24.48 34.08
N ALA A 103 -2.56 25.58 34.00
CA ALA A 103 -2.77 26.72 34.87
C ALA A 103 -4.13 27.40 34.60
N TYR A 104 -4.62 27.35 33.37
CA TYR A 104 -5.94 27.87 33.00
C TYR A 104 -7.07 27.05 33.64
N ILE A 105 -7.00 25.72 33.61
CA ILE A 105 -7.97 24.83 34.26
C ILE A 105 -7.99 25.08 35.76
N ALA A 106 -6.82 25.06 36.41
CA ALA A 106 -6.69 25.27 37.85
C ALA A 106 -7.30 26.61 38.31
N ARG A 107 -7.12 27.67 37.52
CA ARG A 107 -7.68 29.00 37.81
C ARG A 107 -9.17 29.12 37.54
N ASN A 108 -9.76 28.32 36.66
CA ASN A 108 -11.13 28.56 36.18
C ASN A 108 -12.15 27.50 36.58
N VAL A 109 -11.72 26.34 37.12
CA VAL A 109 -12.62 25.24 37.50
C VAL A 109 -13.68 25.62 38.56
N HIS A 110 -13.45 26.69 39.33
CA HIS A 110 -14.43 27.20 40.28
C HIS A 110 -15.46 28.16 39.65
N LEU A 111 -15.18 28.71 38.47
CA LEU A 111 -16.02 29.69 37.76
C LEU A 111 -17.01 29.01 36.80
N THR A 112 -16.58 27.95 36.13
CA THR A 112 -17.37 27.24 35.12
C THR A 112 -17.15 25.73 35.20
N ARG A 113 -17.90 24.96 34.42
CA ARG A 113 -17.79 23.50 34.34
C ARG A 113 -16.80 23.09 33.26
N PHE A 114 -16.14 21.95 33.43
CA PHE A 114 -15.18 21.39 32.48
C PHE A 114 -15.59 19.98 32.05
N ILE A 115 -15.51 19.73 30.75
CA ILE A 115 -15.59 18.41 30.15
C ILE A 115 -14.27 18.14 29.43
N GLY A 116 -13.66 16.98 29.68
CA GLY A 116 -12.37 16.59 29.11
C GLY A 116 -12.44 15.26 28.39
N ILE A 117 -11.94 15.21 27.16
CA ILE A 117 -11.91 14.01 26.31
C ILE A 117 -10.45 13.63 26.00
N SER A 118 -10.04 12.38 26.26
CA SER A 118 -8.68 11.89 26.01
C SER A 118 -7.60 12.78 26.66
N TYR A 119 -6.72 13.45 25.91
CA TYR A 119 -5.81 14.48 26.47
C TYR A 119 -6.54 15.48 27.40
N GLY A 120 -7.76 15.90 27.06
CA GLY A 120 -8.59 16.73 27.92
C GLY A 120 -8.91 16.11 29.29
N HIS A 121 -9.15 14.79 29.34
CA HIS A 121 -9.31 14.05 30.60
C HIS A 121 -8.00 14.07 31.40
N GLN A 122 -6.87 13.82 30.75
CA GLN A 122 -5.54 13.77 31.35
C GLN A 122 -5.08 15.13 31.88
N VAL A 123 -5.17 16.18 31.07
CA VAL A 123 -4.70 17.53 31.45
C VAL A 123 -5.59 18.18 32.50
N ILE A 124 -6.89 17.87 32.53
CA ILE A 124 -7.74 18.24 33.66
C ILE A 124 -7.31 17.49 34.92
N ALA A 125 -7.05 16.18 34.83
CA ALA A 125 -6.57 15.43 35.98
C ALA A 125 -5.24 15.98 36.52
N TRP A 126 -4.35 16.38 35.63
CA TRP A 126 -3.08 17.03 35.94
C TRP A 126 -3.28 18.40 36.59
N GLY A 127 -4.08 19.28 35.98
CA GLY A 127 -4.33 20.63 36.51
C GLY A 127 -5.06 20.68 37.85
N LEU A 128 -5.90 19.66 38.16
CA LEU A 128 -6.53 19.51 39.48
C LEU A 128 -5.59 18.91 40.53
N ASN A 129 -4.47 18.32 40.10
CA ASN A 129 -3.46 17.77 40.99
C ASN A 129 -2.03 18.13 40.50
N PRO A 130 -1.60 19.40 40.67
CA PRO A 130 -0.32 19.90 40.13
C PRO A 130 0.93 19.20 40.67
N ALA A 131 0.80 18.35 41.70
CA ALA A 131 1.88 17.46 42.13
C ALA A 131 2.17 16.32 41.12
N GLY A 132 1.44 16.23 40.01
CA GLY A 132 1.79 15.50 38.79
C GLY A 132 1.75 13.96 38.87
N GLY A 133 1.32 13.39 39.99
CA GLY A 133 1.53 11.96 40.26
C GLY A 133 0.53 10.98 39.63
N ASN A 134 -0.48 11.45 38.92
CA ASN A 134 -1.59 10.59 38.48
C ASN A 134 -1.66 10.35 36.97
N VAL A 135 -0.94 11.10 36.12
CA VAL A 135 -0.91 10.86 34.66
C VAL A 135 0.47 10.34 34.29
N VAL A 136 0.51 9.20 33.62
CA VAL A 136 1.75 8.57 33.17
C VAL A 136 1.55 7.94 31.80
N ARG A 137 2.65 7.55 31.15
CA ARG A 137 2.58 6.52 30.10
C ARG A 137 1.87 5.29 30.66
N ASN A 138 0.84 4.82 29.99
CA ASN A 138 0.01 3.74 30.49
C ASN A 138 0.89 2.48 30.70
N PRO A 139 1.02 1.97 31.94
CA PRO A 139 1.87 0.80 32.23
C PRO A 139 1.38 -0.47 31.54
N ASN A 140 0.10 -0.51 31.13
CA ASN A 140 -0.50 -1.62 30.38
C ASN A 140 -0.37 -1.45 28.86
N GLY A 141 0.34 -0.41 28.40
CA GLY A 141 0.49 -0.08 26.98
C GLY A 141 -0.69 0.73 26.43
N TRP A 142 -0.73 0.88 25.10
CA TRP A 142 -1.77 1.65 24.41
C TRP A 142 -3.15 1.02 24.59
N GLU A 143 -4.13 1.85 24.94
CA GLU A 143 -5.53 1.48 24.85
C GLU A 143 -6.09 2.02 23.53
N ASN A 144 -6.16 1.12 22.57
CA ASN A 144 -6.66 1.37 21.24
C ASN A 144 -7.71 0.30 20.96
N ALA A 145 -9.01 0.66 20.94
CA ALA A 145 -10.18 -0.18 20.58
C ALA A 145 -11.48 0.44 21.09
N ALA A 146 -12.61 -0.25 20.91
CA ALA A 146 -13.81 0.09 21.63
C ALA A 146 -13.73 -0.80 22.83
N VAL A 147 -13.54 -0.18 23.98
CA VAL A 147 -13.36 -0.91 25.21
C VAL A 147 -14.60 -0.68 26.04
N GLU A 148 -14.98 -1.72 26.77
CA GLU A 148 -16.00 -1.58 27.80
C GLU A 148 -15.40 -0.80 28.96
N ALA A 149 -15.95 0.37 29.22
CA ALA A 149 -15.73 1.08 30.46
C ALA A 149 -16.71 0.50 31.49
N THR A 150 -16.20 -0.26 32.46
CA THR A 150 -16.97 -0.80 33.57
C THR A 150 -17.26 0.31 34.57
N LEU A 151 -18.53 0.47 34.94
CA LEU A 151 -18.97 1.47 35.90
C LEU A 151 -18.73 1.00 37.34
N THR A 152 -18.20 1.89 38.18
CA THR A 152 -18.13 1.69 39.63
C THR A 152 -19.55 1.72 40.23
N GLU A 153 -19.73 1.24 41.46
CA GLU A 153 -21.03 1.37 42.16
C GLU A 153 -21.39 2.85 42.34
N GLU A 154 -20.42 3.67 42.74
CA GLU A 154 -20.56 5.12 42.85
C GLU A 154 -20.88 5.76 41.50
N GLY A 155 -20.21 5.33 40.43
CA GLY A 155 -20.46 5.78 39.07
C GLY A 155 -21.89 5.48 38.60
N ARG A 156 -22.41 4.27 38.89
CA ARG A 156 -23.80 3.92 38.60
C ARG A 156 -24.80 4.79 39.35
N SER A 157 -24.52 5.07 40.62
CA SER A 157 -25.34 5.93 41.46
C SER A 157 -25.36 7.38 40.94
N LEU A 158 -24.19 7.94 40.64
CA LEU A 158 -24.03 9.31 40.11
C LEU A 158 -24.66 9.48 38.73
N LEU A 159 -24.47 8.50 37.84
CA LEU A 159 -25.11 8.49 36.52
C LEU A 159 -26.59 8.06 36.55
N ARG A 160 -27.12 7.68 37.73
CA ARG A 160 -28.50 7.18 37.93
C ARG A 160 -28.88 6.12 36.88
N THR A 161 -28.01 5.14 36.69
CA THR A 161 -28.14 4.12 35.66
C THR A 161 -28.12 2.71 36.25
N GLN A 162 -28.81 1.80 35.58
CA GLN A 162 -28.72 0.36 35.86
C GLN A 162 -27.66 -0.32 34.98
N LYS A 163 -27.03 0.41 34.06
CA LYS A 163 -25.91 -0.12 33.27
C LYS A 163 -24.75 -0.48 34.18
N THR A 164 -24.10 -1.61 33.89
CA THR A 164 -22.86 -2.02 34.54
C THR A 164 -21.61 -1.52 33.81
N GLY A 165 -21.77 -1.09 32.57
CA GLY A 165 -20.70 -0.54 31.73
C GLY A 165 -21.25 0.07 30.44
N TYR A 166 -20.37 0.70 29.67
CA TYR A 166 -20.66 1.27 28.36
C TYR A 166 -19.48 1.08 27.41
N TYR A 167 -19.73 0.97 26.11
CA TYR A 167 -18.67 0.83 25.11
C TYR A 167 -18.30 2.17 24.50
N ILE A 168 -17.00 2.48 24.46
CA ILE A 168 -16.49 3.72 23.88
C ILE A 168 -15.18 3.50 23.15
N HIS A 169 -14.94 4.29 22.10
CA HIS A 169 -13.70 4.29 21.33
C HIS A 169 -12.56 4.89 22.17
N ASN A 170 -11.47 4.17 22.39
CA ASN A 170 -10.25 4.62 23.05
C ASN A 170 -9.10 4.63 22.05
N HIS A 171 -8.26 5.66 22.13
CA HIS A 171 -7.01 5.82 21.39
C HIS A 171 -6.07 6.72 22.20
N HIS A 172 -5.31 6.11 23.10
CA HIS A 172 -4.36 6.84 23.95
C HIS A 172 -3.25 5.91 24.47
N GLY A 173 -2.05 6.47 24.61
CA GLY A 173 -0.88 5.81 25.22
C GLY A 173 -0.60 6.22 26.65
N ASP A 174 -1.31 7.24 27.15
CA ASP A 174 -1.21 7.76 28.51
C ASP A 174 -2.42 7.34 29.34
N ALA A 175 -2.31 7.37 30.66
CA ALA A 175 -3.40 6.98 31.55
C ALA A 175 -3.40 7.80 32.83
N VAL A 176 -4.62 8.11 33.31
CA VAL A 176 -4.84 8.56 34.67
C VAL A 176 -4.94 7.34 35.59
N LEU A 177 -3.99 7.20 36.52
CA LEU A 177 -3.94 6.07 37.46
C LEU A 177 -4.89 6.26 38.64
N LYS A 178 -5.19 7.51 39.01
CA LYS A 178 -6.04 7.83 40.15
C LYS A 178 -6.83 9.11 39.92
N ALA A 179 -8.14 9.07 40.22
CA ALA A 179 -9.01 10.22 40.11
C ALA A 179 -8.49 11.39 40.98
N PRO A 180 -8.51 12.64 40.48
CA PRO A 180 -8.08 13.81 41.25
C PRO A 180 -8.85 13.98 42.58
N PRO A 181 -8.24 14.60 43.61
CA PRO A 181 -8.96 14.95 44.84
C PRO A 181 -10.24 15.73 44.56
N GLY A 182 -11.31 15.42 45.30
CA GLY A 182 -12.62 16.07 45.11
C GLY A 182 -13.44 15.56 43.91
N THR A 183 -12.92 14.58 43.17
CA THR A 183 -13.64 13.89 42.09
C THR A 183 -13.93 12.44 42.46
N THR A 184 -14.95 11.87 41.83
CA THR A 184 -15.32 10.45 41.98
C THR A 184 -15.03 9.73 40.68
N GLN A 185 -14.31 8.61 40.76
CA GLN A 185 -14.13 7.72 39.61
C GLN A 185 -15.47 7.09 39.22
N VAL A 186 -15.83 7.25 37.95
CA VAL A 186 -17.08 6.75 37.38
C VAL A 186 -16.88 5.39 36.72
N SER A 187 -15.76 5.21 36.00
CA SER A 187 -15.47 3.99 35.27
C SER A 187 -13.99 3.68 35.18
N SER A 188 -13.68 2.42 34.86
CA SER A 188 -12.36 1.89 34.53
C SER A 188 -12.47 0.94 33.34
N SER A 189 -11.35 0.65 32.68
CA SER A 189 -11.24 -0.48 31.75
C SER A 189 -10.20 -1.48 32.24
N GLU A 190 -10.00 -2.56 31.48
CA GLU A 190 -8.95 -3.55 31.73
C GLU A 190 -7.55 -2.91 31.71
N SER A 191 -7.32 -1.98 30.77
CA SER A 191 -6.02 -1.34 30.57
C SER A 191 -5.86 -0.02 31.31
N THR A 192 -6.96 0.69 31.60
CA THR A 192 -6.90 2.06 32.13
C THR A 192 -7.67 2.17 33.45
N PRO A 193 -6.96 2.41 34.58
CA PRO A 193 -7.56 2.43 35.90
C PRO A 193 -8.66 3.48 36.05
N VAL A 194 -8.54 4.65 35.42
CA VAL A 194 -9.54 5.72 35.48
C VAL A 194 -9.94 6.08 34.06
N GLN A 195 -11.06 5.53 33.59
CA GLN A 195 -11.64 5.86 32.28
C GLN A 195 -12.49 7.13 32.33
N SER A 196 -13.14 7.41 33.47
CA SER A 196 -13.94 8.61 33.68
C SER A 196 -13.95 9.00 35.15
N PHE A 197 -13.98 10.30 35.42
CA PHE A 197 -14.25 10.84 36.74
C PHE A 197 -15.19 12.05 36.67
N ILE A 198 -15.93 12.28 37.76
CA ILE A 198 -16.97 13.31 37.85
C ILE A 198 -16.94 14.05 39.19
N SER A 199 -17.35 15.31 39.16
CA SER A 199 -17.65 16.17 40.31
C SER A 199 -18.79 17.13 39.94
N ASP A 200 -19.05 18.15 40.76
CA ASP A 200 -19.97 19.24 40.46
C ASP A 200 -19.46 20.18 39.34
N ARG A 201 -18.13 20.22 39.14
CA ARG A 201 -17.46 21.10 38.17
C ARG A 201 -16.80 20.38 37.01
N VAL A 202 -16.56 19.09 37.10
CA VAL A 202 -15.78 18.36 36.11
C VAL A 202 -16.45 17.05 35.75
N PHE A 203 -16.51 16.74 34.45
CA PHE A 203 -16.93 15.43 33.96
C PHE A 203 -16.06 15.03 32.76
N THR A 204 -15.16 14.06 32.94
CA THR A 204 -14.20 13.65 31.92
C THR A 204 -14.42 12.22 31.45
N ASN A 205 -13.91 11.90 30.26
CA ASN A 205 -13.85 10.53 29.75
C ASN A 205 -12.61 10.37 28.86
N GLU A 206 -11.84 9.31 29.06
CA GLU A 206 -10.62 9.05 28.32
C GLU A 206 -10.92 8.66 26.86
N GLY A 207 -11.98 7.88 26.64
CA GLY A 207 -12.47 7.54 25.32
C GLY A 207 -13.09 8.70 24.51
N HIS A 208 -12.94 8.61 23.20
CA HIS A 208 -13.43 9.51 22.16
C HIS A 208 -14.88 9.19 21.77
N MET A 209 -15.83 9.95 22.29
CA MET A 209 -17.26 9.86 21.93
C MET A 209 -17.49 10.27 20.47
N GLU A 210 -16.60 11.08 19.91
CA GLU A 210 -16.61 11.64 18.56
C GLU A 210 -16.01 10.74 17.48
N TYR A 211 -15.30 9.70 17.89
CA TYR A 211 -14.72 8.75 16.96
C TYR A 211 -15.80 7.86 16.35
N SER A 212 -15.68 7.61 15.04
CA SER A 212 -16.38 6.52 14.38
C SER A 212 -15.44 5.33 14.20
N SER A 213 -16.01 4.17 13.86
CA SER A 213 -15.22 3.04 13.37
C SER A 213 -14.27 3.42 12.23
N GLY A 214 -14.65 4.36 11.36
CA GLY A 214 -13.80 4.84 10.26
C GLY A 214 -12.56 5.59 10.75
N ILE A 215 -12.73 6.51 11.70
CA ILE A 215 -11.61 7.26 12.32
C ILE A 215 -10.69 6.29 13.06
N MET A 216 -11.26 5.34 13.79
CA MET A 216 -10.48 4.37 14.56
C MET A 216 -9.74 3.36 13.71
N ASN A 217 -10.33 2.89 12.62
CA ASN A 217 -9.61 2.06 11.66
C ASN A 217 -8.45 2.81 11.00
N PHE A 218 -8.61 4.11 10.77
CA PHE A 218 -7.57 4.96 10.21
C PHE A 218 -6.39 5.14 11.17
N TYR A 219 -6.62 5.64 12.39
CA TYR A 219 -5.55 5.79 13.39
C TYR A 219 -4.89 4.45 13.70
N GLY A 220 -5.71 3.43 13.86
CA GLY A 220 -5.28 2.05 14.01
C GLY A 220 -4.24 1.61 12.97
N LEU A 221 -4.55 1.86 11.69
CA LEU A 221 -3.69 1.54 10.55
C LEU A 221 -2.46 2.46 10.48
N TRP A 222 -2.65 3.77 10.67
CA TRP A 222 -1.59 4.77 10.61
C TRP A 222 -0.48 4.50 11.63
N ASP A 223 -0.84 4.28 12.89
CA ASP A 223 0.13 4.04 13.96
C ASP A 223 0.87 2.71 13.75
N SER A 224 0.20 1.71 13.17
CA SER A 224 0.83 0.44 12.76
C SER A 224 1.86 0.64 11.65
N MET A 225 1.55 1.49 10.67
CA MET A 225 2.45 1.82 9.56
C MET A 225 3.66 2.63 10.02
N ASN A 226 3.52 3.41 11.10
CA ASN A 226 4.59 4.23 11.67
C ASN A 226 5.35 3.52 12.81
N GLY A 227 5.09 2.24 13.06
CA GLY A 227 5.81 1.45 14.05
C GLY A 227 5.53 1.81 15.51
N LEU A 228 4.46 2.56 15.79
CA LEU A 228 4.04 2.94 17.16
C LEU A 228 3.57 1.72 17.97
N TYR A 229 3.04 0.68 17.32
CA TYR A 229 2.80 -0.62 17.92
C TYR A 229 2.77 -1.73 16.86
N SER A 230 2.95 -2.97 17.31
CA SER A 230 3.06 -4.13 16.42
C SER A 230 1.76 -4.35 15.62
N ILE A 231 1.86 -4.82 14.37
CA ILE A 231 0.69 -5.25 13.57
C ILE A 231 -0.21 -6.21 14.37
N PRO A 232 0.31 -7.19 15.14
CA PRO A 232 -0.51 -8.00 16.06
C PRO A 232 -1.35 -7.20 17.08
N SER A 233 -0.82 -6.11 17.64
CA SER A 233 -1.55 -5.22 18.57
C SER A 233 -2.70 -4.49 17.86
N PHE A 234 -2.51 -4.08 16.60
CA PHE A 234 -3.58 -3.55 15.73
C PHE A 234 -4.64 -4.59 15.39
N LEU A 235 -4.24 -5.84 15.15
CA LEU A 235 -5.18 -6.92 14.84
C LEU A 235 -5.94 -7.38 16.08
N GLN A 236 -5.34 -7.28 17.27
CA GLN A 236 -6.03 -7.42 18.55
C GLN A 236 -7.07 -6.32 18.77
N PHE A 237 -6.77 -5.07 18.36
CA PHE A 237 -7.71 -3.93 18.30
C PHE A 237 -8.92 -4.20 17.38
N LEU A 238 -8.70 -4.82 16.21
CA LEU A 238 -9.79 -5.24 15.32
C LEU A 238 -10.55 -6.45 15.88
N ASN A 239 -9.86 -7.36 16.58
CA ASN A 239 -10.42 -8.59 17.13
C ASN A 239 -11.30 -8.36 18.36
N THR A 240 -10.94 -7.46 19.28
CA THR A 240 -11.75 -7.15 20.48
C THR A 240 -13.08 -6.49 20.15
N ARG A 241 -13.26 -6.01 18.90
CA ARG A 241 -14.50 -5.39 18.39
C ARG A 241 -15.40 -6.30 17.57
N THR A 242 -15.11 -7.58 17.50
CA THR A 242 -15.85 -8.48 16.62
C THR A 242 -17.21 -8.89 17.21
N PHE A 243 -17.40 -8.89 18.54
CA PHE A 243 -18.71 -9.21 19.13
C PHE A 243 -19.73 -8.06 19.28
N LEU A 244 -19.51 -6.87 18.73
CA LEU A 244 -20.56 -5.84 18.61
C LEU A 244 -20.71 -5.36 17.15
N PRO A 245 -21.91 -5.43 16.56
CA PRO A 245 -22.11 -5.23 15.13
C PRO A 245 -21.96 -3.74 14.82
N CYS A 246 -20.79 -3.33 14.32
CA CYS A 246 -20.47 -1.91 14.17
C CYS A 246 -19.84 -1.54 12.83
N SER A 247 -20.04 -2.39 11.83
CA SER A 247 -19.75 -2.13 10.42
C SER A 247 -20.99 -1.83 9.59
N ASN A 248 -22.18 -1.82 10.18
CA ASN A 248 -23.37 -1.22 9.61
C ASN A 248 -24.06 -0.38 10.69
N ARG A 249 -24.17 0.94 10.47
CA ARG A 249 -25.09 1.90 11.14
C ARG A 249 -25.62 1.48 12.55
N LEU A 250 -25.19 2.19 13.61
CA LEU A 250 -25.96 2.49 14.85
C LEU A 250 -25.71 1.78 16.22
N ASN A 251 -24.57 1.13 16.53
CA ASN A 251 -24.38 0.56 17.89
C ASN A 251 -23.30 1.19 18.82
N PHE A 252 -22.40 2.05 18.35
CA PHE A 252 -21.55 2.87 19.26
C PHE A 252 -22.13 4.26 19.52
N LEU A 253 -22.90 4.78 18.56
CA LEU A 253 -23.62 6.03 18.72
C LEU A 253 -24.58 6.02 19.93
N PRO A 254 -25.29 4.93 20.28
CA PRO A 254 -26.19 4.94 21.44
C PRO A 254 -25.50 5.13 22.79
N ASP A 255 -24.37 4.45 23.07
CA ASP A 255 -23.66 4.61 24.34
C ASP A 255 -22.91 5.96 24.40
N ALA A 256 -22.32 6.41 23.28
CA ALA A 256 -21.74 7.75 23.19
C ALA A 256 -22.81 8.84 23.35
N ILE A 257 -23.94 8.73 22.65
CA ILE A 257 -25.07 9.66 22.79
C ILE A 257 -25.65 9.58 24.20
N TRP A 258 -25.74 8.40 24.80
CA TRP A 258 -26.18 8.22 26.18
C TRP A 258 -25.23 8.93 27.16
N LEU A 259 -23.92 8.71 27.06
CA LEU A 259 -22.94 9.35 27.95
C LEU A 259 -22.94 10.87 27.77
N VAL A 260 -22.96 11.36 26.54
CA VAL A 260 -23.11 12.80 26.26
C VAL A 260 -24.47 13.31 26.74
N GLY A 261 -25.52 12.50 26.67
CA GLY A 261 -26.83 12.80 27.24
C GLY A 261 -26.77 12.96 28.76
N LYS A 262 -26.00 12.12 29.46
CA LYS A 262 -25.70 12.26 30.90
C LYS A 262 -24.92 13.54 31.17
N MET A 263 -23.92 13.87 30.35
CA MET A 263 -23.16 15.13 30.44
C MET A 263 -24.05 16.35 30.21
N VAL A 264 -24.93 16.34 29.20
CA VAL A 264 -25.87 17.42 28.93
C VAL A 264 -26.82 17.60 30.11
N GLY A 265 -27.35 16.51 30.66
CA GLY A 265 -28.22 16.59 31.83
C GLY A 265 -27.50 17.09 33.08
N TRP A 266 -26.24 16.67 33.27
CA TRP A 266 -25.34 17.18 34.31
C TRP A 266 -25.11 18.70 34.19
N LEU A 267 -24.99 19.22 32.96
CA LEU A 267 -24.94 20.67 32.70
C LEU A 267 -26.26 21.39 33.02
N LEU A 268 -27.40 20.72 32.80
CA LEU A 268 -28.73 21.30 32.97
C LEU A 268 -29.22 21.27 34.43
N ASP A 269 -28.90 20.24 35.20
CA ASP A 269 -29.40 20.03 36.57
C ASP A 269 -28.29 20.14 37.63
N ASP A 270 -27.48 21.19 37.49
CA ASP A 270 -26.44 21.59 38.44
C ASP A 270 -25.55 20.46 38.98
N GLY A 271 -25.02 19.65 38.07
CA GLY A 271 -24.11 18.57 38.39
C GLY A 271 -24.79 17.23 38.67
N LYS A 272 -26.10 17.11 38.46
CA LYS A 272 -26.85 15.85 38.57
C LYS A 272 -27.17 15.27 37.21
N CYS A 273 -26.85 13.99 37.01
CA CYS A 273 -27.25 13.29 35.80
C CYS A 273 -28.74 12.88 35.84
N PRO A 274 -29.41 12.77 34.69
CA PRO A 274 -30.75 12.20 34.60
C PRO A 274 -30.68 10.67 34.78
N SER A 275 -31.78 10.07 35.21
CA SER A 275 -31.98 8.62 35.16
C SER A 275 -32.18 8.12 33.73
N ASP A 276 -31.93 6.84 33.51
CA ASP A 276 -32.18 6.23 32.19
C ASP A 276 -33.66 6.33 31.77
N ALA A 277 -34.59 6.22 32.72
CA ALA A 277 -36.02 6.36 32.45
C ALA A 277 -36.41 7.77 31.97
N GLU A 278 -35.83 8.82 32.57
CA GLU A 278 -36.02 10.21 32.13
C GLU A 278 -35.47 10.41 30.71
N MET A 279 -34.30 9.84 30.41
CA MET A 279 -33.71 9.89 29.08
C MET A 279 -34.54 9.11 28.04
N ASP A 280 -35.01 7.91 28.36
CA ASP A 280 -35.82 7.10 27.44
C ASP A 280 -37.18 7.73 27.12
N ALA A 281 -37.79 8.40 28.11
CA ALA A 281 -38.98 9.21 27.89
C ALA A 281 -38.72 10.34 26.89
N GLY A 282 -37.64 11.11 27.10
CA GLY A 282 -37.22 12.18 26.19
C GLY A 282 -36.89 11.68 24.78
N LYS A 283 -36.21 10.53 24.67
CA LYS A 283 -35.89 9.88 23.39
C LYS A 283 -37.14 9.51 22.60
N THR A 284 -38.17 9.03 23.29
CA THR A 284 -39.46 8.66 22.69
C THR A 284 -40.22 9.91 22.22
N GLU A 285 -40.32 10.92 23.08
CA GLU A 285 -41.01 12.18 22.79
C GLU A 285 -40.35 12.93 21.61
N ASN A 286 -39.03 13.00 21.59
CA ASN A 286 -38.28 13.84 20.66
C ASN A 286 -37.82 13.12 19.38
N ALA A 287 -38.22 11.85 19.18
CA ALA A 287 -37.75 11.03 18.06
C ALA A 287 -37.89 11.72 16.69
N GLY A 288 -38.97 12.48 16.47
CA GLY A 288 -39.18 13.26 15.25
C GLY A 288 -38.17 14.39 15.06
N PHE A 289 -37.94 15.18 16.11
CA PHE A 289 -36.98 16.29 16.10
C PHE A 289 -35.53 15.79 16.00
N ALA A 290 -35.18 14.78 16.79
CA ALA A 290 -33.87 14.12 16.75
C ALA A 290 -33.54 13.60 15.34
N ARG A 291 -34.50 13.00 14.63
CA ARG A 291 -34.33 12.60 13.22
C ARG A 291 -34.05 13.77 12.28
N THR A 292 -34.62 14.94 12.55
CA THR A 292 -34.38 16.15 11.75
C THR A 292 -32.99 16.73 12.03
N VAL A 293 -32.60 16.83 13.29
CA VAL A 293 -31.26 17.29 13.70
C VAL A 293 -30.19 16.35 13.17
N LYS A 294 -30.40 15.02 13.32
CA LYS A 294 -29.50 14.01 12.75
C LYS A 294 -29.29 14.18 11.25
N ARG A 295 -30.34 14.46 10.47
CA ARG A 295 -30.25 14.71 9.02
C ARG A 295 -29.48 15.99 8.70
N ARG A 296 -29.64 17.05 9.49
CA ARG A 296 -28.89 18.31 9.31
C ARG A 296 -27.41 18.13 9.60
N LEU A 297 -27.10 17.40 10.66
CA LEU A 297 -25.74 17.11 11.10
C LEU A 297 -25.12 15.93 10.34
N GLU A 298 -25.82 15.34 9.37
CA GLU A 298 -25.38 14.12 8.70
C GLU A 298 -23.99 14.31 8.06
N LYS A 299 -23.70 15.46 7.45
CA LYS A 299 -22.37 15.75 6.90
C LYS A 299 -21.30 15.79 7.99
N GLU A 300 -21.53 16.54 9.07
CA GLU A 300 -20.60 16.64 10.21
C GLU A 300 -20.40 15.29 10.91
N LEU A 301 -21.45 14.46 10.97
CA LEU A 301 -21.44 13.14 11.62
C LEU A 301 -20.97 12.01 10.70
N VAL A 302 -20.89 12.18 9.37
CA VAL A 302 -20.62 11.10 8.40
C VAL A 302 -19.35 11.36 7.55
N GLU A 303 -18.90 12.61 7.39
CA GLU A 303 -17.77 12.94 6.49
C GLU A 303 -16.38 12.77 7.08
N ILE A 304 -16.05 11.56 7.54
CA ILE A 304 -14.70 11.02 7.30
C ILE A 304 -14.95 9.64 6.72
N GLU A 305 -15.23 9.60 5.42
CA GLU A 305 -15.28 8.33 4.72
C GLU A 305 -13.88 7.74 4.79
N TYR A 306 -13.73 6.66 5.55
CA TYR A 306 -12.58 5.76 5.49
C TYR A 306 -12.19 5.52 4.02
N GLU A 307 -13.16 5.46 3.12
CA GLU A 307 -12.97 5.30 1.67
C GLU A 307 -12.31 6.50 1.00
N LYS A 308 -12.60 7.75 1.40
CA LYS A 308 -11.91 8.95 0.88
C LYS A 308 -10.51 9.05 1.45
N VAL A 309 -10.34 8.81 2.76
CA VAL A 309 -9.01 8.82 3.40
C VAL A 309 -8.13 7.71 2.83
N VAL A 310 -8.67 6.51 2.66
CA VAL A 310 -7.94 5.41 2.03
C VAL A 310 -7.87 5.56 0.51
N ALA A 311 -8.78 6.25 -0.18
CA ALA A 311 -8.59 6.59 -1.60
C ALA A 311 -7.48 7.62 -1.79
N THR A 312 -7.34 8.58 -0.88
CA THR A 312 -6.31 9.62 -0.89
C THR A 312 -4.95 9.09 -0.43
N TYR A 313 -4.90 8.17 0.55
CA TYR A 313 -3.65 7.71 1.18
C TYR A 313 -3.35 6.21 1.07
N GLY A 314 -4.33 5.34 0.73
CA GLY A 314 -4.17 3.86 0.69
C GLY A 314 -4.46 3.17 -0.66
N GLY A 315 -5.01 3.88 -1.64
CA GLY A 315 -5.42 3.36 -2.94
C GLY A 315 -6.77 2.58 -2.92
N PRO A 316 -7.55 2.59 -4.03
CA PRO A 316 -8.90 2.01 -4.09
C PRO A 316 -9.00 0.50 -3.78
N ASP A 317 -7.94 -0.26 -4.02
CA ASP A 317 -7.93 -1.70 -3.81
C ASP A 317 -7.75 -2.13 -2.34
N ARG A 318 -7.08 -1.30 -1.52
CA ARG A 318 -6.96 -1.55 -0.06
C ARG A 318 -8.31 -1.38 0.65
N VAL A 319 -9.13 -0.43 0.21
CA VAL A 319 -10.52 -0.21 0.71
C VAL A 319 -11.41 -1.42 0.44
N ARG A 320 -11.34 -1.95 -0.78
CA ARG A 320 -12.21 -3.03 -1.25
C ARG A 320 -12.00 -4.32 -0.46
N ARG A 321 -10.74 -4.67 -0.18
CA ARG A 321 -10.37 -5.89 0.58
C ARG A 321 -10.77 -5.82 2.04
N TYR A 322 -10.66 -4.63 2.64
CA TYR A 322 -11.08 -4.40 4.02
C TYR A 322 -12.60 -4.53 4.17
N LYS A 323 -13.37 -4.01 3.20
CA LYS A 323 -14.83 -4.19 3.14
C LYS A 323 -15.24 -5.65 2.96
N GLU A 324 -14.54 -6.41 2.13
CA GLU A 324 -14.81 -7.84 1.88
C GLU A 324 -14.49 -8.74 3.09
N ALA A 325 -13.49 -8.37 3.90
CA ALA A 325 -13.17 -9.06 5.16
C ALA A 325 -14.19 -8.74 6.26
N LEU A 326 -14.60 -7.48 6.36
CA LEU A 326 -15.60 -7.00 7.32
C LEU A 326 -16.98 -7.62 7.06
N ASN A 327 -17.40 -7.74 5.79
CA ASN A 327 -18.69 -8.35 5.43
C ASN A 327 -18.75 -9.86 5.72
N ARG A 328 -17.66 -10.61 5.48
CA ARG A 328 -17.59 -12.06 5.81
C ARG A 328 -17.62 -12.34 7.31
N TYR A 329 -17.04 -11.43 8.09
CA TYR A 329 -17.08 -11.52 9.54
C TYR A 329 -18.51 -11.31 10.09
N ILE A 330 -19.22 -10.29 9.57
CA ILE A 330 -20.64 -10.02 9.92
C ILE A 330 -21.54 -11.23 9.62
N GLU A 331 -21.27 -11.96 8.54
CA GLU A 331 -22.10 -13.09 8.10
C GLU A 331 -21.90 -14.38 8.90
N THR A 332 -20.72 -14.58 9.52
CA THR A 332 -20.35 -15.89 10.07
C THR A 332 -20.10 -15.90 11.58
N GLY A 333 -19.99 -14.74 12.23
CA GLY A 333 -19.86 -14.60 13.70
C GLY A 333 -18.57 -15.19 14.29
N LYS A 334 -17.67 -15.73 13.46
CA LYS A 334 -16.36 -16.23 13.85
C LYS A 334 -15.30 -15.30 13.27
N PHE A 335 -14.50 -14.68 14.14
CA PHE A 335 -13.24 -14.11 13.71
C PHE A 335 -12.26 -15.24 13.89
N GLU A 336 -12.04 -15.98 12.82
CA GLU A 336 -11.05 -17.05 12.80
C GLU A 336 -9.69 -16.35 12.97
N LYS A 337 -9.21 -16.38 14.21
CA LYS A 337 -7.89 -15.90 14.67
C LYS A 337 -6.76 -16.52 13.84
N GLU A 338 -7.06 -17.63 13.20
CA GLU A 338 -6.23 -18.40 12.29
C GLU A 338 -6.25 -17.90 10.82
N LYS A 339 -7.18 -17.00 10.43
CA LYS A 339 -7.28 -16.37 9.09
C LYS A 339 -6.43 -15.15 8.79
N TRP A 340 -5.80 -14.56 9.80
CA TRP A 340 -4.89 -13.42 9.63
C TRP A 340 -3.43 -13.81 9.37
N ILE A 341 -3.11 -15.09 9.47
CA ILE A 341 -2.12 -15.66 8.56
C ILE A 341 -2.90 -16.09 7.34
N MET A 342 -2.93 -15.28 6.27
CA MET A 342 -3.32 -15.70 4.92
C MET A 342 -4.31 -16.89 4.84
N GLU A 343 -5.50 -16.84 5.45
CA GLU A 343 -6.50 -17.83 5.07
C GLU A 343 -7.28 -17.24 3.90
N SER A 344 -6.72 -17.56 2.73
CA SER A 344 -7.46 -17.88 1.52
C SER A 344 -8.90 -18.32 1.79
N PRO A 345 -9.92 -17.85 1.04
CA PRO A 345 -11.25 -18.46 0.99
C PRO A 345 -11.20 -19.98 0.82
N THR A 346 -11.25 -20.73 1.92
CA THR A 346 -11.39 -22.19 1.95
C THR A 346 -12.16 -22.62 3.19
N SER A 347 -13.42 -22.22 3.33
CA SER A 347 -14.32 -22.90 4.29
C SER A 347 -15.65 -23.34 3.70
N ARG A 348 -15.75 -23.43 2.38
CA ARG A 348 -16.65 -24.40 1.75
C ARG A 348 -15.87 -25.68 1.47
N GLY A 349 -15.63 -26.48 2.53
CA GLY A 349 -15.38 -27.91 2.41
C GLY A 349 -13.97 -28.46 2.64
N MET A 350 -13.25 -28.08 3.71
CA MET A 350 -12.02 -28.80 4.09
C MET A 350 -11.95 -29.10 5.60
N SER A 351 -11.73 -30.36 5.94
CA SER A 351 -11.78 -30.95 7.29
C SER A 351 -10.38 -31.23 7.89
N GLY A 352 -9.34 -30.50 7.47
CA GLY A 352 -7.95 -30.72 7.90
C GLY A 352 -7.47 -29.75 8.99
N LYS A 353 -6.59 -30.21 9.89
CA LYS A 353 -5.88 -29.36 10.88
C LYS A 353 -4.87 -28.45 10.16
N GLU A 354 -4.76 -27.19 10.58
CA GLU A 354 -3.73 -26.26 10.09
C GLU A 354 -2.31 -26.69 10.49
N LYS A 355 -1.32 -26.44 9.61
CA LYS A 355 0.10 -26.76 9.81
C LYS A 355 0.92 -25.46 9.78
N LEU A 356 1.49 -25.07 10.91
CA LEU A 356 2.42 -23.94 11.03
C LEU A 356 3.86 -24.43 10.86
N ILE A 357 4.63 -23.76 9.99
CA ILE A 357 6.05 -23.99 9.72
C ILE A 357 6.85 -22.81 10.28
N ARG A 358 7.66 -23.06 11.31
CA ARG A 358 8.60 -22.08 11.88
C ARG A 358 9.88 -22.08 11.06
N VAL A 359 10.26 -20.91 10.57
CA VAL A 359 11.36 -20.74 9.62
C VAL A 359 12.44 -19.85 10.23
N ALA A 360 13.66 -20.35 10.30
CA ALA A 360 14.85 -19.53 10.48
C ALA A 360 15.40 -19.15 9.10
N MET A 361 15.35 -17.87 8.73
CA MET A 361 15.85 -17.39 7.45
C MET A 361 17.17 -16.64 7.67
N PHE A 362 18.24 -17.22 7.15
CA PHE A 362 19.58 -16.64 7.23
C PHE A 362 19.78 -15.71 6.04
N ILE A 363 20.13 -14.46 6.33
CA ILE A 363 20.31 -13.38 5.37
C ILE A 363 21.69 -12.76 5.54
N PRO A 364 22.29 -12.17 4.49
CA PRO A 364 23.49 -11.36 4.66
C PRO A 364 23.19 -10.16 5.57
N GLY A 365 24.07 -9.86 6.51
CA GLY A 365 23.94 -8.72 7.43
C GLY A 365 23.95 -7.39 6.69
N ASN A 366 23.48 -6.33 7.33
CA ASN A 366 23.45 -4.97 6.77
C ASN A 366 24.87 -4.53 6.34
N GLN A 367 25.23 -4.75 5.08
CA GLN A 367 26.36 -4.06 4.45
C GLN A 367 25.93 -2.63 4.14
N GLU A 368 25.86 -1.79 5.17
CA GLU A 368 25.55 -0.36 5.02
C GLU A 368 26.68 0.46 4.37
N THR A 369 27.86 -0.11 4.08
CA THR A 369 29.06 0.74 3.91
C THR A 369 29.90 0.59 2.64
N ASP A 370 29.75 -0.46 1.82
CA ASP A 370 30.72 -0.69 0.71
C ASP A 370 30.21 -0.35 -0.70
N TRP A 371 29.00 0.21 -0.81
CA TRP A 371 28.49 0.71 -2.09
C TRP A 371 29.21 2.01 -2.48
N PRO A 372 29.71 2.16 -3.73
CA PRO A 372 30.29 3.41 -4.20
C PRO A 372 29.26 4.55 -4.01
N PRO A 373 29.66 5.78 -3.63
CA PRO A 373 28.72 6.85 -3.22
C PRO A 373 27.62 7.18 -4.25
N LYS A 374 27.89 6.95 -5.54
CA LYS A 374 26.93 7.11 -6.65
C LYS A 374 25.83 6.05 -6.70
N PHE A 375 25.98 4.97 -5.92
CA PHE A 375 25.06 3.83 -5.85
C PHE A 375 24.48 3.58 -4.47
N GLN A 376 24.91 4.29 -3.42
CA GLN A 376 24.17 4.37 -2.14
C GLN A 376 22.73 4.92 -2.32
N VAL A 377 22.44 5.44 -3.51
CA VAL A 377 21.12 5.84 -4.01
C VAL A 377 20.21 4.64 -4.32
N TYR A 378 20.77 3.47 -4.62
CA TYR A 378 20.07 2.19 -4.78
C TYR A 378 20.24 1.44 -3.45
N SER A 379 19.24 1.55 -2.59
CA SER A 379 19.37 1.44 -1.13
C SER A 379 19.78 0.05 -0.61
N PRO A 380 20.35 -0.06 0.62
CA PRO A 380 20.34 -1.29 1.45
C PRO A 380 18.97 -2.01 1.56
N ASP A 381 17.88 -1.37 1.15
CA ASP A 381 16.54 -1.96 1.00
C ASP A 381 16.44 -3.07 -0.07
N ILE A 382 17.40 -3.22 -0.98
CA ILE A 382 17.34 -4.23 -2.05
C ILE A 382 17.63 -5.65 -1.50
N ALA A 383 18.69 -5.84 -0.70
CA ALA A 383 19.04 -7.15 -0.15
C ALA A 383 18.03 -7.64 0.91
N GLY A 384 17.65 -6.76 1.85
CA GLY A 384 16.56 -7.02 2.78
C GLY A 384 15.19 -7.18 2.08
N GLY A 385 14.97 -6.48 0.96
CA GLY A 385 13.77 -6.61 0.13
C GLY A 385 13.69 -7.93 -0.66
N ILE A 386 14.82 -8.49 -1.10
CA ILE A 386 14.88 -9.79 -1.80
C ILE A 386 14.46 -10.93 -0.87
N CYS A 387 14.95 -10.94 0.37
CA CYS A 387 14.61 -12.01 1.33
C CYS A 387 13.12 -11.96 1.72
N LYS A 388 12.57 -10.75 1.88
CA LYS A 388 11.13 -10.53 2.07
C LYS A 388 10.30 -11.03 0.87
N ARG A 389 10.81 -10.89 -0.36
CA ARG A 389 10.16 -11.45 -1.56
C ARG A 389 10.13 -12.97 -1.57
N LEU A 390 11.21 -13.64 -1.16
CA LEU A 390 11.23 -15.09 -1.07
C LEU A 390 10.19 -15.58 -0.05
N ALA A 391 10.16 -14.96 1.13
CA ALA A 391 9.16 -15.24 2.16
C ALA A 391 7.73 -15.03 1.63
N ALA A 392 7.49 -13.92 0.93
CA ALA A 392 6.21 -13.59 0.34
C ALA A 392 5.81 -14.55 -0.81
N LEU A 393 6.76 -15.00 -1.63
CA LEU A 393 6.49 -15.99 -2.69
C LEU A 393 6.14 -17.37 -2.13
N LEU A 394 6.86 -17.84 -1.10
CA LEU A 394 6.52 -19.10 -0.41
C LEU A 394 5.14 -19.01 0.26
N ARG A 395 4.83 -17.85 0.84
CA ARG A 395 3.52 -17.53 1.39
C ARG A 395 2.41 -17.56 0.33
N TYR A 396 2.65 -16.96 -0.84
CA TYR A 396 1.73 -17.03 -1.98
C TYR A 396 1.54 -18.45 -2.51
N ALA A 397 2.62 -19.22 -2.67
CA ALA A 397 2.57 -20.60 -3.12
C ALA A 397 1.82 -21.51 -2.13
N ALA A 398 1.99 -21.28 -0.82
CA ALA A 398 1.17 -21.95 0.20
C ALA A 398 -0.31 -21.59 0.07
N ALA A 399 -0.66 -20.32 -0.08
CA ALA A 399 -2.05 -19.93 -0.30
C ALA A 399 -2.66 -20.54 -1.58
N LEU A 400 -1.84 -20.73 -2.62
CA LEU A 400 -2.28 -21.26 -3.92
C LEU A 400 -2.43 -22.78 -3.93
N TYR A 401 -1.52 -23.52 -3.28
CA TYR A 401 -1.42 -24.98 -3.40
C TYR A 401 -1.61 -25.74 -2.09
N PHE A 402 -1.44 -25.09 -0.94
CA PHE A 402 -1.46 -25.70 0.40
C PHE A 402 -2.13 -24.76 1.40
N PRO A 403 -3.44 -24.46 1.24
CA PRO A 403 -4.11 -23.39 1.98
C PRO A 403 -4.24 -23.64 3.48
N THR A 404 -3.80 -24.78 4.02
CA THR A 404 -3.68 -25.05 5.47
C THR A 404 -2.25 -24.90 6.00
N THR A 405 -1.27 -24.62 5.14
CA THR A 405 0.13 -24.41 5.52
C THR A 405 0.39 -22.93 5.77
N ARG A 406 1.00 -22.61 6.90
CA ARG A 406 1.40 -21.25 7.31
C ARG A 406 2.87 -21.18 7.61
N PHE A 407 3.48 -20.02 7.40
CA PHE A 407 4.90 -19.78 7.68
C PHE A 407 5.07 -18.66 8.72
N LEU A 408 5.91 -18.90 9.72
CA LEU A 408 6.41 -17.91 10.67
C LEU A 408 7.91 -17.73 10.44
N PHE A 409 8.34 -16.56 9.99
CA PHE A 409 9.75 -16.30 9.66
C PHE A 409 10.43 -15.54 10.80
N SER A 410 11.65 -15.95 11.11
CA SER A 410 12.59 -15.24 11.99
C SER A 410 13.90 -15.06 11.21
N GLU A 411 14.38 -13.82 11.12
CA GLU A 411 15.58 -13.47 10.35
C GLU A 411 16.83 -13.56 11.23
N TYR A 412 17.90 -14.11 10.67
CA TYR A 412 19.21 -14.24 11.32
C TYR A 412 20.27 -13.74 10.34
N ALA A 413 21.12 -12.81 10.76
CA ALA A 413 22.26 -12.41 9.93
C ALA A 413 23.29 -13.55 9.88
N PHE A 414 23.89 -13.81 8.72
CA PHE A 414 24.97 -14.80 8.60
C PHE A 414 26.12 -14.49 9.56
N GLU A 415 26.44 -13.21 9.77
CA GLU A 415 27.54 -12.74 10.61
C GLU A 415 27.24 -12.86 12.12
N ASP A 416 25.97 -12.97 12.51
CA ASP A 416 25.55 -13.03 13.90
C ASP A 416 25.53 -14.46 14.45
N VAL A 417 26.70 -15.10 14.37
CA VAL A 417 26.92 -16.51 14.73
C VAL A 417 26.49 -16.82 16.17
N ALA A 418 26.63 -15.86 17.08
CA ALA A 418 26.26 -16.03 18.49
C ALA A 418 24.75 -16.23 18.70
N ASN A 419 23.92 -15.77 17.75
CA ASN A 419 22.47 -15.79 17.84
C ASN A 419 21.81 -16.78 16.88
N TYR A 420 22.56 -17.69 16.27
CA TYR A 420 21.97 -18.75 15.44
C TYR A 420 20.94 -19.56 16.25
N PRO A 421 19.77 -19.89 15.65
CA PRO A 421 18.72 -20.58 16.37
C PRO A 421 19.11 -22.02 16.68
N ASP A 422 18.55 -22.58 17.76
CA ASP A 422 18.55 -24.03 17.93
C ASP A 422 17.67 -24.65 16.84
N ALA A 423 18.28 -25.45 15.97
CA ALA A 423 17.60 -26.13 14.87
C ALA A 423 16.42 -27.02 15.31
N ASN A 424 16.38 -27.49 16.57
CA ASN A 424 15.24 -28.26 17.10
C ASN A 424 13.98 -27.40 17.32
N THR A 425 14.13 -26.09 17.35
CA THR A 425 13.03 -25.14 17.61
C THR A 425 12.34 -24.64 16.35
N VAL A 426 12.90 -24.93 15.18
CA VAL A 426 12.40 -24.52 13.87
C VAL A 426 12.14 -25.73 12.96
N ASP A 427 11.18 -25.59 12.06
CA ASP A 427 10.76 -26.66 11.14
C ASP A 427 11.49 -26.58 9.78
N LEU A 428 12.07 -25.42 9.48
CA LEU A 428 12.84 -25.13 8.27
C LEU A 428 13.92 -24.08 8.55
N VAL A 429 15.12 -24.30 8.01
CA VAL A 429 16.16 -23.30 7.85
C VAL A 429 16.23 -22.91 6.37
N ILE A 430 16.15 -21.61 6.06
CA ILE A 430 16.38 -21.08 4.72
C ILE A 430 17.74 -20.37 4.73
N LEU A 431 18.63 -20.75 3.83
CA LEU A 431 19.85 -20.00 3.54
C LEU A 431 19.66 -19.28 2.20
N THR A 432 19.73 -17.94 2.21
CA THR A 432 19.53 -17.12 1.01
C THR A 432 20.83 -16.92 0.22
N GLY A 433 20.79 -16.08 -0.83
CA GLY A 433 21.98 -15.60 -1.53
C GLY A 433 22.89 -14.74 -0.65
N ALA A 434 24.17 -14.67 -1.02
CA ALA A 434 25.21 -13.82 -0.45
C ALA A 434 26.21 -13.43 -1.56
N ASP A 435 26.98 -12.36 -1.35
CA ASP A 435 28.01 -11.90 -2.29
C ASP A 435 29.28 -12.77 -2.23
N ASP A 436 29.51 -13.45 -1.11
CA ASP A 436 30.66 -14.34 -0.88
C ASP A 436 30.43 -15.75 -1.46
N GLY A 437 31.51 -16.42 -1.86
CA GLY A 437 31.48 -17.81 -2.32
C GLY A 437 31.65 -18.81 -1.18
N ALA A 438 31.08 -20.01 -1.31
CA ALA A 438 31.16 -21.04 -0.25
C ALA A 438 32.60 -21.46 0.14
N TYR A 439 33.59 -21.24 -0.74
CA TYR A 439 35.02 -21.50 -0.51
C TYR A 439 35.79 -20.30 0.05
N ASP A 440 35.14 -19.17 0.33
CA ASP A 440 35.78 -17.98 0.87
C ASP A 440 36.02 -18.07 2.38
N HIS A 441 36.71 -19.13 2.85
CA HIS A 441 36.95 -19.41 4.28
C HIS A 441 37.67 -18.28 5.06
N HIS A 442 38.19 -17.28 4.36
CA HIS A 442 38.74 -16.08 4.96
C HIS A 442 37.66 -15.12 5.49
N VAL A 443 36.42 -15.27 5.02
CA VAL A 443 35.21 -14.57 5.50
C VAL A 443 34.71 -15.27 6.77
N PRO A 444 34.66 -14.58 7.93
CA PRO A 444 34.49 -15.22 9.24
C PRO A 444 33.23 -16.07 9.43
N TYR A 445 32.12 -15.71 8.77
CA TYR A 445 30.85 -16.43 8.97
C TYR A 445 30.76 -17.72 8.16
N ILE A 446 31.54 -17.88 7.08
CA ILE A 446 31.39 -19.01 6.15
C ILE A 446 31.67 -20.36 6.82
N PRO A 447 32.79 -20.55 7.56
CA PRO A 447 33.03 -21.78 8.31
C PRO A 447 31.95 -22.08 9.37
N GLU A 448 31.31 -21.04 9.89
CA GLU A 448 30.28 -21.15 10.91
C GLU A 448 28.94 -21.60 10.33
N VAL A 449 28.55 -21.08 9.17
CA VAL A 449 27.38 -21.55 8.41
C VAL A 449 27.61 -22.98 7.92
N GLU A 450 28.80 -23.30 7.41
CA GLU A 450 29.18 -24.66 7.01
C GLU A 450 28.96 -25.64 8.17
N ARG A 451 29.53 -25.33 9.35
CA ARG A 451 29.38 -26.14 10.56
C ARG A 451 27.92 -26.26 10.98
N TYR A 452 27.18 -25.15 10.95
CA TYR A 452 25.76 -25.15 11.31
C TYR A 452 24.93 -26.07 10.40
N VAL A 453 25.17 -26.08 9.08
CA VAL A 453 24.53 -27.01 8.15
C VAL A 453 24.87 -28.46 8.51
N ALA A 454 26.16 -28.77 8.62
CA ALA A 454 26.62 -30.14 8.87
C ALA A 454 26.07 -30.73 10.18
N GLU A 455 25.99 -29.93 11.24
CA GLU A 455 25.53 -30.36 12.57
C GLU A 455 24.00 -30.45 12.71
N ASN A 456 23.24 -29.76 11.85
CA ASN A 456 21.80 -29.58 12.04
C ASN A 456 20.91 -30.14 10.92
N VAL A 457 21.47 -30.60 9.79
CA VAL A 457 20.70 -31.22 8.69
C VAL A 457 19.88 -32.45 9.12
N ASN A 458 20.30 -33.14 10.18
CA ASN A 458 19.56 -34.28 10.74
C ASN A 458 18.46 -33.86 11.73
N LYS A 459 18.45 -32.61 12.19
CA LYS A 459 17.51 -32.09 13.20
C LYS A 459 16.33 -31.38 12.54
N THR A 460 16.58 -30.60 11.48
CA THR A 460 15.56 -29.82 10.76
C THR A 460 15.75 -29.88 9.25
N ARG A 461 14.84 -29.26 8.48
CA ARG A 461 14.95 -29.20 7.02
C ARG A 461 15.71 -27.95 6.58
N PHE A 462 16.38 -28.04 5.43
CA PHE A 462 17.13 -26.93 4.84
C PHE A 462 16.62 -26.61 3.43
N LEU A 463 16.39 -25.33 3.16
CA LEU A 463 16.15 -24.77 1.84
C LEU A 463 17.29 -23.83 1.47
N GLY A 464 17.98 -24.10 0.36
CA GLY A 464 19.10 -23.28 -0.11
C GLY A 464 18.80 -22.60 -1.44
N ILE A 465 18.94 -21.28 -1.50
CA ILE A 465 18.79 -20.49 -2.72
C ILE A 465 20.12 -19.80 -3.06
N SER A 466 20.63 -20.01 -4.29
CA SER A 466 21.92 -19.44 -4.76
C SER A 466 23.09 -19.76 -3.80
N PHE A 467 23.71 -18.80 -3.12
CA PHE A 467 24.73 -19.10 -2.08
C PHE A 467 24.25 -20.16 -1.09
N GLY A 468 22.97 -20.14 -0.67
CA GLY A 468 22.39 -21.18 0.17
C GLY A 468 22.44 -22.58 -0.46
N HIS A 469 22.25 -22.71 -1.77
CA HIS A 469 22.43 -23.97 -2.49
C HIS A 469 23.90 -24.43 -2.42
N GLN A 470 24.82 -23.50 -2.64
CA GLN A 470 26.26 -23.75 -2.66
C GLN A 470 26.80 -24.12 -1.27
N ILE A 471 26.50 -23.35 -0.22
CA ILE A 471 27.01 -23.60 1.14
C ILE A 471 26.39 -24.86 1.76
N ILE A 472 25.15 -25.22 1.40
CA ILE A 472 24.60 -26.53 1.77
C ILE A 472 25.32 -27.65 1.04
N ALA A 473 25.57 -27.50 -0.27
CA ALA A 473 26.33 -28.48 -1.03
C ALA A 473 27.76 -28.66 -0.48
N TRP A 474 28.37 -27.57 -0.03
CA TRP A 474 29.68 -27.54 0.61
C TRP A 474 29.68 -28.22 1.97
N GLY A 475 28.81 -27.80 2.91
CA GLY A 475 28.78 -28.34 4.27
C GLY A 475 28.36 -29.82 4.36
N LEU A 476 27.62 -30.32 3.36
CA LEU A 476 27.26 -31.75 3.28
C LEU A 476 28.29 -32.60 2.52
N ASN A 477 29.27 -31.99 1.86
CA ASN A 477 30.42 -32.66 1.25
C ASN A 477 31.71 -32.23 1.94
N PRO A 478 32.17 -32.96 2.98
CA PRO A 478 33.33 -32.57 3.78
C PRO A 478 34.54 -32.21 2.89
N GLY A 479 35.00 -30.95 3.00
CA GLY A 479 36.12 -30.42 2.21
C GLY A 479 35.74 -29.69 0.91
N GLY A 480 34.45 -29.58 0.57
CA GLY A 480 33.93 -28.56 -0.35
C GLY A 480 34.28 -28.65 -1.83
N GLY A 481 35.01 -29.69 -2.25
CA GLY A 481 35.52 -29.82 -3.63
C GLY A 481 34.46 -29.91 -4.75
N ASN A 482 33.18 -29.78 -4.40
CA ASN A 482 32.06 -29.76 -5.33
C ASN A 482 31.55 -28.35 -5.68
N VAL A 483 32.02 -27.27 -5.04
CA VAL A 483 31.65 -25.89 -5.41
C VAL A 483 32.87 -25.17 -5.98
N VAL A 484 32.72 -24.59 -7.17
CA VAL A 484 33.80 -23.87 -7.86
C VAL A 484 33.25 -22.63 -8.57
N LYS A 485 34.14 -21.70 -8.97
CA LYS A 485 33.80 -20.72 -10.01
C LYS A 485 33.34 -21.47 -11.27
N ASN A 486 32.20 -21.12 -11.82
CA ASN A 486 31.60 -21.82 -12.95
C ASN A 486 32.56 -21.73 -14.17
N PRO A 487 33.08 -22.86 -14.69
CA PRO A 487 34.01 -22.85 -15.81
C PRO A 487 33.43 -22.28 -17.11
N LYS A 488 32.09 -22.23 -17.22
CA LYS A 488 31.39 -21.64 -18.37
C LYS A 488 31.01 -20.17 -18.14
N GLY A 489 31.41 -19.60 -17.01
CA GLY A 489 31.13 -18.24 -16.60
C GLY A 489 29.77 -18.08 -15.95
N TRP A 490 29.40 -16.82 -15.72
CA TRP A 490 28.18 -16.44 -15.02
C TRP A 490 26.90 -16.89 -15.71
N GLU A 491 25.95 -17.33 -14.90
CA GLU A 491 24.55 -17.47 -15.30
C GLU A 491 23.74 -16.28 -14.79
N ASN A 492 23.05 -15.65 -15.72
CA ASN A 492 22.27 -14.46 -15.45
C ASN A 492 20.99 -14.47 -16.30
N SER A 493 19.95 -13.77 -15.82
CA SER A 493 18.60 -13.75 -16.42
C SER A 493 17.80 -15.03 -16.17
N ALA A 494 16.65 -15.13 -16.83
CA ALA A 494 15.86 -16.35 -16.85
C ALA A 494 16.57 -17.42 -17.70
N VAL A 495 17.04 -18.47 -17.04
CA VAL A 495 17.72 -19.61 -17.65
C VAL A 495 16.80 -20.82 -17.60
N GLU A 496 16.84 -21.63 -18.66
CA GLU A 496 16.14 -22.91 -18.70
C GLU A 496 16.84 -23.93 -17.81
N SER A 497 16.14 -24.40 -16.78
CA SER A 497 16.51 -25.53 -15.94
C SER A 497 15.91 -26.81 -16.51
N ILE A 498 16.76 -27.69 -17.03
CA ILE A 498 16.40 -28.97 -17.64
C ILE A 498 16.27 -30.02 -16.54
N LEU A 499 15.11 -30.66 -16.44
CA LEU A 499 14.82 -31.67 -15.42
C LEU A 499 15.41 -33.03 -15.81
N THR A 500 16.18 -33.63 -14.90
CA THR A 500 16.68 -34.99 -15.08
C THR A 500 15.53 -36.00 -15.01
N ASP A 501 15.72 -37.21 -15.53
CA ASP A 501 14.69 -38.26 -15.46
C ASP A 501 14.33 -38.62 -14.00
N GLU A 502 15.29 -38.51 -13.09
CA GLU A 502 15.06 -38.72 -11.66
C GLU A 502 14.42 -37.50 -11.00
N GLY A 503 14.80 -36.28 -11.41
CA GLY A 503 14.17 -35.04 -11.00
C GLY A 503 12.69 -34.97 -11.38
N ARG A 504 12.33 -35.40 -12.61
CA ARG A 504 10.92 -35.49 -13.03
C ARG A 504 10.10 -36.47 -12.20
N ARG A 505 10.68 -37.64 -11.89
CA ARG A 505 10.06 -38.63 -10.99
C ARG A 505 9.90 -38.09 -9.57
N THR A 506 10.93 -37.41 -9.05
CA THR A 506 10.94 -36.86 -7.70
C THR A 506 9.96 -35.69 -7.54
N LEU A 507 9.93 -34.77 -8.51
CA LEU A 507 8.98 -33.67 -8.56
C LEU A 507 7.59 -34.08 -9.07
N LYS A 508 7.40 -35.33 -9.49
CA LYS A 508 6.13 -35.88 -10.03
C LYS A 508 5.53 -34.96 -11.10
N THR A 509 6.33 -34.66 -12.12
CA THR A 509 5.98 -33.72 -13.20
C THR A 509 6.34 -34.28 -14.57
N GLU A 510 5.50 -33.97 -15.56
CA GLU A 510 5.77 -34.25 -16.98
C GLU A 510 6.58 -33.14 -17.65
N LYS A 511 6.85 -32.01 -16.95
CA LYS A 511 7.71 -30.95 -17.47
C LYS A 511 9.09 -31.49 -17.76
N LYS A 512 9.63 -31.17 -18.94
CA LYS A 512 11.03 -31.48 -19.30
C LYS A 512 12.00 -30.42 -18.80
N SER A 513 11.52 -29.20 -18.64
CA SER A 513 12.29 -28.05 -18.17
C SER A 513 11.36 -27.00 -17.58
N TYR A 514 11.94 -26.04 -16.88
CA TYR A 514 11.30 -24.85 -16.35
C TYR A 514 12.28 -23.69 -16.41
N PHE A 515 11.80 -22.46 -16.51
CA PHE A 515 12.66 -21.29 -16.48
C PHE A 515 12.74 -20.71 -15.06
N ILE A 516 13.90 -20.18 -14.69
CA ILE A 516 14.10 -19.51 -13.40
C ILE A 516 15.16 -18.42 -13.54
N HIS A 517 15.05 -17.33 -12.79
CA HIS A 517 16.07 -16.30 -12.79
C HIS A 517 17.32 -16.79 -12.06
N ASN A 518 18.49 -16.55 -12.64
CA ASN A 518 19.79 -16.86 -12.07
C ASN A 518 20.61 -15.58 -11.95
N HIS A 519 21.47 -15.52 -10.95
CA HIS A 519 22.51 -14.50 -10.78
C HIS A 519 23.63 -15.11 -9.93
N HIS A 520 24.51 -15.85 -10.57
CA HIS A 520 25.63 -16.50 -9.88
C HIS A 520 26.80 -16.71 -10.83
N GLY A 521 28.00 -16.69 -10.26
CA GLY A 521 29.26 -16.98 -10.94
C GLY A 521 29.87 -18.32 -10.52
N ASP A 522 29.24 -19.01 -9.59
CA ASP A 522 29.72 -20.23 -8.96
C ASP A 522 28.83 -21.40 -9.35
N ALA A 523 29.31 -22.63 -9.23
CA ALA A 523 28.56 -23.82 -9.62
C ALA A 523 28.85 -24.98 -8.69
N VAL A 524 27.78 -25.71 -8.35
CA VAL A 524 27.88 -27.03 -7.75
C VAL A 524 28.07 -28.06 -8.87
N LEU A 525 29.22 -28.74 -8.85
CA LEU A 525 29.59 -29.75 -9.84
C LEU A 525 28.94 -31.11 -9.56
N SER A 526 28.71 -31.44 -8.29
CA SER A 526 28.08 -32.69 -7.86
C SER A 526 27.28 -32.48 -6.57
N ALA A 527 26.09 -33.08 -6.53
CA ALA A 527 25.21 -32.98 -5.38
C ALA A 527 25.72 -33.87 -4.23
N PRO A 528 25.42 -33.53 -2.95
CA PRO A 528 25.83 -34.34 -1.80
C PRO A 528 25.28 -35.78 -1.85
N PRO A 529 26.00 -36.77 -1.28
CA PRO A 529 25.50 -38.14 -1.14
C PRO A 529 24.12 -38.20 -0.50
N GLY A 530 23.25 -39.09 -1.01
CA GLY A 530 21.88 -39.24 -0.52
C GLY A 530 20.90 -38.18 -1.01
N THR A 531 21.31 -37.30 -1.93
CA THR A 531 20.43 -36.35 -2.61
C THR A 531 20.24 -36.73 -4.09
N VAL A 532 19.12 -36.28 -4.66
CA VAL A 532 18.78 -36.44 -6.08
C VAL A 532 19.04 -35.13 -6.80
N VAL A 533 19.81 -35.16 -7.90
CA VAL A 533 19.94 -34.03 -8.82
C VAL A 533 18.63 -33.84 -9.58
N VAL A 534 17.93 -32.75 -9.30
CA VAL A 534 16.61 -32.45 -9.87
C VAL A 534 16.74 -31.86 -11.26
N SER A 535 17.65 -30.90 -11.43
CA SER A 535 17.82 -30.19 -12.70
C SER A 535 19.27 -29.79 -12.95
N THR A 536 19.58 -29.56 -14.22
CA THR A 536 20.81 -28.96 -14.73
C THR A 536 20.43 -27.74 -15.55
N SER A 537 21.27 -26.71 -15.66
CA SER A 537 20.93 -25.56 -16.52
C SER A 537 21.31 -25.81 -17.98
N SER A 538 20.62 -25.14 -18.91
CA SER A 538 20.97 -25.15 -20.34
C SER A 538 22.29 -24.42 -20.65
N SER A 539 22.72 -23.51 -19.76
CA SER A 539 23.98 -22.77 -19.79
C SER A 539 25.15 -23.48 -19.09
N ALA A 540 24.88 -24.69 -18.55
CA ALA A 540 25.82 -25.71 -18.09
C ALA A 540 26.35 -25.67 -16.66
N THR A 541 25.53 -25.21 -15.73
CA THR A 541 25.62 -25.55 -14.30
C THR A 541 25.20 -27.00 -14.09
N PRO A 542 26.12 -27.90 -13.67
CA PRO A 542 25.85 -29.34 -13.60
C PRO A 542 24.78 -29.73 -12.59
N VAL A 543 24.64 -28.96 -11.50
CA VAL A 543 23.62 -29.18 -10.48
C VAL A 543 22.91 -27.86 -10.24
N GLN A 544 21.76 -27.68 -10.87
CA GLN A 544 20.93 -26.49 -10.73
C GLN A 544 20.00 -26.60 -9.51
N SER A 545 19.61 -27.82 -9.15
CA SER A 545 18.79 -28.11 -7.97
C SER A 545 19.06 -29.54 -7.51
N PHE A 546 19.07 -29.77 -6.20
CA PHE A 546 19.07 -31.11 -5.62
C PHE A 546 18.11 -31.22 -4.43
N ILE A 547 17.65 -32.43 -4.15
CA ILE A 547 16.62 -32.68 -3.14
C ILE A 547 16.83 -34.00 -2.38
N SER A 548 16.43 -34.04 -1.12
CA SER A 548 16.24 -35.21 -0.26
C SER A 548 15.00 -35.02 0.63
N ASP A 549 14.80 -35.85 1.65
CA ASP A 549 13.76 -35.68 2.66
C ASP A 549 14.02 -34.49 3.61
N ARG A 550 15.28 -34.07 3.73
CA ARG A 550 15.74 -32.98 4.61
C ARG A 550 16.25 -31.75 3.90
N VAL A 551 16.66 -31.85 2.64
CA VAL A 551 17.28 -30.74 1.91
C VAL A 551 16.54 -30.52 0.59
N PHE A 552 16.27 -29.28 0.24
CA PHE A 552 15.86 -28.89 -1.11
C PHE A 552 16.60 -27.61 -1.48
N THR A 553 17.37 -27.62 -2.55
CA THR A 553 18.10 -26.44 -3.00
C THR A 553 17.77 -26.08 -4.44
N ASN A 554 17.94 -24.82 -4.81
CA ASN A 554 17.86 -24.35 -6.19
C ASN A 554 18.82 -23.18 -6.35
N GLU A 555 19.71 -23.26 -7.34
CA GLU A 555 20.69 -22.22 -7.62
C GLU A 555 20.02 -20.94 -8.13
N GLY A 556 18.93 -21.10 -8.88
CA GLY A 556 18.12 -19.98 -9.34
C GLY A 556 17.31 -19.31 -8.23
N HIS A 557 17.12 -18.01 -8.36
CA HIS A 557 16.29 -17.19 -7.49
C HIS A 557 14.83 -17.21 -7.97
N LEU A 558 13.97 -17.88 -7.20
CA LEU A 558 12.52 -17.85 -7.45
C LEU A 558 11.89 -16.50 -7.08
N GLU A 559 12.51 -15.77 -6.17
CA GLU A 559 12.11 -14.46 -5.65
C GLU A 559 12.47 -13.29 -6.57
N TYR A 560 13.34 -13.52 -7.55
CA TYR A 560 13.74 -12.50 -8.50
C TYR A 560 12.60 -12.23 -9.49
N SER A 561 12.39 -10.94 -9.75
CA SER A 561 11.56 -10.50 -10.86
C SER A 561 12.46 -9.96 -11.96
N ALA A 562 11.89 -9.87 -13.15
CA ALA A 562 12.59 -9.35 -14.30
C ALA A 562 13.18 -7.94 -14.05
N GLY A 563 12.59 -7.11 -13.17
CA GLY A 563 13.10 -5.78 -12.82
C GLY A 563 14.31 -5.80 -11.88
N ILE A 564 14.38 -6.77 -10.97
CA ILE A 564 15.58 -6.99 -10.13
C ILE A 564 16.75 -7.41 -11.02
N MET A 565 16.48 -8.32 -11.96
CA MET A 565 17.48 -8.79 -12.91
C MET A 565 18.06 -7.66 -13.76
N GLU A 566 17.23 -6.71 -14.21
CA GLU A 566 17.72 -5.53 -14.94
C GLU A 566 18.71 -4.70 -14.12
N ASN A 567 18.43 -4.51 -12.83
CA ASN A 567 19.32 -3.76 -11.94
C ASN A 567 20.64 -4.51 -11.72
N PHE A 568 20.60 -5.82 -11.48
CA PHE A 568 21.82 -6.61 -11.36
C PHE A 568 22.62 -6.63 -12.66
N GLY A 569 21.97 -6.81 -13.81
CA GLY A 569 22.65 -6.74 -15.11
C GLY A 569 23.31 -5.38 -15.36
N LEU A 570 22.64 -4.27 -14.97
CA LEU A 570 23.21 -2.94 -15.05
C LEU A 570 24.40 -2.76 -14.08
N TRP A 571 24.25 -3.21 -12.84
CA TRP A 571 25.29 -3.17 -11.81
C TRP A 571 26.55 -3.91 -12.27
N ASP A 572 26.38 -5.15 -12.70
CA ASP A 572 27.47 -6.00 -13.16
C ASP A 572 28.17 -5.42 -14.40
N THR A 573 27.43 -4.71 -15.27
CA THR A 573 28.04 -3.97 -16.40
C THR A 573 28.86 -2.79 -15.91
N LEU A 574 28.37 -2.05 -14.92
CA LEU A 574 29.04 -0.86 -14.37
C LEU A 574 30.22 -1.20 -13.46
N SER A 575 30.20 -2.37 -12.80
CA SER A 575 31.31 -2.90 -12.01
C SER A 575 32.40 -3.56 -12.88
N GLY A 576 32.12 -3.75 -14.17
CA GLY A 576 33.04 -4.39 -15.11
C GLY A 576 33.00 -5.92 -15.08
N ALA A 577 32.06 -6.51 -14.33
CA ALA A 577 31.78 -7.95 -14.37
C ALA A 577 31.14 -8.38 -15.70
N TYR A 578 30.41 -7.49 -16.39
CA TYR A 578 29.90 -7.69 -17.75
C TYR A 578 30.41 -6.66 -18.76
N THR A 579 30.49 -7.12 -20.01
CA THR A 579 30.51 -6.25 -21.17
C THR A 579 29.11 -5.74 -21.48
N ILE A 580 29.03 -4.59 -22.15
CA ILE A 580 27.75 -4.02 -22.62
C ILE A 580 27.04 -5.01 -23.56
N GLU A 581 27.78 -5.77 -24.35
CA GLU A 581 27.27 -6.81 -25.25
C GLU A 581 26.60 -7.95 -24.49
N LYS A 582 27.20 -8.42 -23.39
CA LYS A 582 26.62 -9.48 -22.56
C LYS A 582 25.37 -9.01 -21.81
N TYR A 583 25.31 -7.73 -21.41
CA TYR A 583 24.10 -7.12 -20.87
C TYR A 583 22.98 -6.98 -21.91
N LYS A 584 23.32 -6.69 -23.17
CA LYS A 584 22.37 -6.68 -24.30
C LYS A 584 21.77 -8.08 -24.54
N GLU A 585 22.59 -9.13 -24.55
CA GLU A 585 22.10 -10.53 -24.65
C GLU A 585 21.14 -10.88 -23.51
N PHE A 586 21.48 -10.48 -22.29
CA PHE A 586 20.64 -10.62 -21.10
C PHE A 586 19.26 -9.95 -21.26
N LEU A 587 19.19 -8.72 -21.78
CA LEU A 587 17.93 -8.00 -22.02
C LEU A 587 17.09 -8.63 -23.14
N ALA A 588 17.73 -9.22 -24.16
CA ALA A 588 17.06 -9.92 -25.24
C ALA A 588 16.26 -11.13 -24.75
N GLN A 589 16.87 -11.95 -23.88
CA GLN A 589 16.26 -13.17 -23.34
C GLN A 589 14.99 -12.87 -22.52
N ARG A 590 14.90 -11.68 -21.91
CA ARG A 590 13.74 -11.20 -21.15
C ARG A 590 12.50 -10.95 -22.01
N THR A 591 12.67 -10.64 -23.30
CA THR A 591 11.54 -10.33 -24.21
C THR A 591 10.79 -11.56 -24.71
N HIS A 592 11.36 -12.75 -24.54
CA HIS A 592 10.76 -14.02 -25.00
C HIS A 592 9.97 -14.77 -23.91
N LEU A 593 10.06 -14.35 -22.65
CA LEU A 593 9.38 -14.98 -21.53
C LEU A 593 8.27 -14.07 -21.01
N LEU A 594 7.07 -14.62 -20.86
CA LEU A 594 5.86 -13.92 -20.39
C LEU A 594 5.97 -13.53 -18.90
N CYS A 595 6.87 -12.60 -18.57
CA CYS A 595 6.88 -11.89 -17.30
C CYS A 595 6.17 -10.55 -17.50
N ASP A 596 4.89 -10.49 -17.16
CA ASP A 596 4.10 -9.27 -17.33
C ASP A 596 4.47 -8.23 -16.25
N ASN A 597 4.56 -6.99 -16.69
CA ASN A 597 5.05 -5.86 -15.91
C ASN A 597 4.14 -5.58 -14.71
N ARG A 598 4.62 -5.94 -13.50
CA ARG A 598 4.57 -5.18 -12.23
C ARG A 598 4.78 -6.11 -11.03
N LEU A 599 4.34 -7.37 -11.10
CA LEU A 599 4.40 -8.32 -9.98
C LEU A 599 4.40 -9.81 -10.41
N LYS A 600 4.53 -10.11 -11.70
CA LYS A 600 4.41 -11.49 -12.17
C LYS A 600 5.77 -12.19 -12.14
N PHE A 601 5.97 -13.00 -11.10
CA PHE A 601 6.98 -14.06 -11.10
C PHE A 601 6.87 -14.90 -12.37
N LEU A 602 7.95 -15.56 -12.75
CA LEU A 602 7.85 -16.59 -13.76
C LEU A 602 6.81 -17.63 -13.29
N PRO A 603 5.85 -18.04 -14.14
CA PRO A 603 4.90 -19.08 -13.77
C PRO A 603 5.59 -20.33 -13.21
N ASP A 604 6.79 -20.61 -13.70
CA ASP A 604 7.68 -21.67 -13.25
C ASP A 604 8.26 -21.44 -11.84
N ALA A 605 8.53 -20.19 -11.44
CA ALA A 605 8.94 -19.86 -10.07
C ALA A 605 7.81 -20.13 -9.07
N VAL A 606 6.56 -19.79 -9.43
CA VAL A 606 5.38 -20.11 -8.61
C VAL A 606 5.16 -21.62 -8.54
N TRP A 607 5.34 -22.33 -9.66
CA TRP A 607 5.27 -23.79 -9.69
C TRP A 607 6.33 -24.44 -8.80
N LEU A 608 7.59 -24.01 -8.89
CA LEU A 608 8.68 -24.54 -8.07
C LEU A 608 8.47 -24.21 -6.59
N ALA A 609 8.04 -22.99 -6.26
CA ALA A 609 7.65 -22.62 -4.91
C ALA A 609 6.53 -23.53 -4.37
N GLY A 610 5.56 -23.90 -5.21
CA GLY A 610 4.53 -24.88 -4.84
C GLY A 610 5.08 -26.28 -4.58
N LYS A 611 6.09 -26.74 -5.33
CA LYS A 611 6.80 -28.00 -5.06
C LYS A 611 7.53 -27.96 -3.72
N ILE A 612 8.23 -26.84 -3.44
CA ILE A 612 8.94 -26.61 -2.18
C ILE A 612 7.98 -26.60 -0.99
N VAL A 613 6.88 -25.83 -1.07
CA VAL A 613 5.88 -25.80 0.00
C VAL A 613 5.30 -27.18 0.24
N GLY A 614 4.93 -27.90 -0.82
CA GLY A 614 4.40 -29.26 -0.67
C GLY A 614 5.40 -30.24 -0.05
N TRP A 615 6.67 -30.15 -0.44
CA TRP A 615 7.76 -30.92 0.17
C TRP A 615 7.88 -30.66 1.68
N ILE A 616 7.82 -29.40 2.11
CA ILE A 616 7.86 -29.03 3.54
C ILE A 616 6.60 -29.52 4.27
N SER A 617 5.43 -29.29 3.66
CA SER A 617 4.13 -29.59 4.28
C SER A 617 3.83 -31.08 4.40
N ASN A 618 4.41 -31.91 3.53
CA ASN A 618 4.18 -33.36 3.49
C ASN A 618 5.41 -34.15 3.95
N ASP A 619 6.23 -33.56 4.81
CA ASP A 619 7.36 -34.23 5.46
C ASP A 619 8.39 -34.85 4.51
N GLY A 620 8.72 -34.13 3.44
CA GLY A 620 9.70 -34.53 2.44
C GLY A 620 9.07 -35.07 1.15
N VAL A 621 7.74 -35.19 1.08
CA VAL A 621 7.04 -35.73 -0.09
C VAL A 621 6.53 -34.62 -1.02
N VAL A 622 7.03 -34.59 -2.25
CA VAL A 622 6.63 -33.59 -3.25
C VAL A 622 5.25 -33.92 -3.85
N PRO A 623 4.36 -32.92 -4.06
CA PRO A 623 3.08 -33.11 -4.76
C PRO A 623 3.25 -33.28 -6.28
N SER A 624 2.31 -33.97 -6.92
CA SER A 624 2.21 -34.04 -8.39
C SER A 624 1.69 -32.76 -9.01
N ASP A 625 1.95 -32.56 -10.31
CA ASP A 625 1.41 -31.41 -11.06
C ASP A 625 -0.12 -31.43 -11.12
N ALA A 626 -0.75 -32.61 -11.19
CA ALA A 626 -2.20 -32.76 -11.20
C ALA A 626 -2.81 -32.29 -9.87
N GLU A 627 -2.25 -32.74 -8.74
CA GLU A 627 -2.69 -32.29 -7.40
C GLU A 627 -2.52 -30.78 -7.24
N MET A 628 -1.42 -30.20 -7.74
CA MET A 628 -1.21 -28.76 -7.69
C MET A 628 -2.18 -27.99 -8.61
N ALA A 629 -2.50 -28.52 -9.79
CA ALA A 629 -3.44 -27.90 -10.71
C ALA A 629 -4.87 -27.86 -10.14
N GLU A 630 -5.34 -28.97 -9.57
CA GLU A 630 -6.63 -29.06 -8.89
C GLU A 630 -6.72 -28.05 -7.75
N ARG A 631 -5.70 -27.99 -6.89
CA ARG A 631 -5.66 -27.04 -5.78
C ARG A 631 -5.59 -25.59 -6.24
N LYS A 632 -4.84 -25.32 -7.31
CA LYS A 632 -4.78 -23.98 -7.92
C LYS A 632 -6.16 -23.56 -8.43
N GLU A 633 -6.89 -24.45 -9.11
CA GLU A 633 -8.22 -24.16 -9.63
C GLU A 633 -9.19 -23.74 -8.51
N ILE A 634 -9.11 -24.45 -7.37
CA ILE A 634 -9.92 -24.18 -6.17
C ILE A 634 -9.49 -22.88 -5.47
N ASN A 635 -8.17 -22.66 -5.32
CA ASN A 635 -7.64 -21.62 -4.42
C ASN A 635 -7.16 -20.35 -5.13
N GLN A 636 -7.15 -20.29 -6.46
CA GLN A 636 -6.57 -19.16 -7.21
C GLN A 636 -7.17 -17.79 -6.86
N GLU A 637 -8.48 -17.68 -6.67
CA GLU A 637 -9.12 -16.41 -6.28
C GLU A 637 -8.70 -15.99 -4.88
N SER A 638 -8.59 -16.98 -3.99
CA SER A 638 -8.13 -16.82 -2.63
C SER A 638 -6.66 -16.40 -2.55
N ALA A 639 -5.83 -17.01 -3.37
CA ALA A 639 -4.41 -16.71 -3.47
C ALA A 639 -4.16 -15.35 -4.15
N LYS A 640 -5.02 -14.86 -5.05
CA LYS A 640 -4.93 -13.47 -5.58
C LYS A 640 -5.09 -12.42 -4.47
N LEU A 641 -5.85 -12.73 -3.42
CA LEU A 641 -5.96 -11.83 -2.26
C LEU A 641 -4.62 -11.74 -1.53
N VAL A 642 -4.00 -12.88 -1.27
CA VAL A 642 -2.65 -13.01 -0.69
C VAL A 642 -1.59 -12.32 -1.55
N LEU A 643 -1.62 -12.56 -2.87
CA LEU A 643 -0.71 -11.94 -3.82
C LEU A 643 -0.71 -10.42 -3.68
N HIS A 644 -1.88 -9.83 -3.38
CA HIS A 644 -1.96 -8.38 -3.26
C HIS A 644 -1.87 -7.80 -1.85
N THR A 645 -2.09 -8.58 -0.80
CA THR A 645 -1.58 -8.16 0.52
C THR A 645 -0.07 -8.14 0.57
N LEU A 646 0.57 -8.99 -0.24
CA LEU A 646 2.01 -9.05 -0.38
C LEU A 646 2.52 -8.13 -1.50
N GLU A 647 1.69 -7.30 -2.18
CA GLU A 647 2.18 -6.46 -3.29
C GLU A 647 3.35 -5.60 -2.85
N GLU A 648 3.35 -5.02 -1.65
CA GLU A 648 4.44 -4.14 -1.18
C GLU A 648 5.72 -4.89 -0.81
N GLU A 649 5.63 -6.14 -0.37
CA GLU A 649 6.81 -7.01 -0.14
C GLU A 649 7.31 -7.60 -1.48
N LEU A 650 6.39 -7.87 -2.40
CA LEU A 650 6.65 -8.40 -3.74
C LEU A 650 6.98 -7.30 -4.76
N LEU A 651 6.78 -6.03 -4.44
CA LEU A 651 7.19 -4.82 -5.17
C LEU A 651 8.34 -4.20 -4.40
N VAL A 652 9.51 -4.05 -5.01
CA VAL A 652 10.46 -3.10 -4.41
C VAL A 652 9.84 -1.73 -4.67
N ASN A 653 9.33 -1.03 -3.65
CA ASN A 653 8.73 0.30 -3.82
C ASN A 653 9.75 1.31 -4.40
N GLU A 654 11.05 1.02 -4.27
CA GLU A 654 12.09 1.72 -5.01
C GLU A 654 12.03 1.50 -6.52
N TYR A 655 11.50 0.42 -7.09
CA TYR A 655 11.34 0.37 -8.55
C TYR A 655 10.37 1.47 -9.02
N GLY A 656 9.21 1.61 -8.38
CA GLY A 656 8.26 2.69 -8.72
C GLY A 656 8.81 4.09 -8.43
N THR A 657 9.61 4.23 -7.37
CA THR A 657 10.08 5.52 -6.85
C THR A 657 11.42 5.95 -7.47
N GLN A 658 12.37 5.04 -7.71
CA GLN A 658 13.61 5.22 -8.47
C GLN A 658 13.33 5.35 -9.97
N VAL A 659 12.37 4.60 -10.53
CA VAL A 659 11.87 4.87 -11.89
C VAL A 659 11.27 6.28 -11.90
N LYS A 660 10.44 6.69 -10.94
CA LYS A 660 9.95 8.09 -10.87
C LYS A 660 11.07 9.14 -10.67
N LYS A 661 12.10 8.84 -9.88
CA LYS A 661 13.21 9.76 -9.49
C LYS A 661 14.31 9.88 -10.56
N TYR A 662 14.54 8.84 -11.38
CA TYR A 662 15.62 8.77 -12.39
C TYR A 662 15.13 8.63 -13.84
N GLY A 663 13.90 9.04 -14.17
CA GLY A 663 13.48 9.28 -15.57
C GLY A 663 12.41 8.35 -16.14
N GLY A 664 11.70 7.61 -15.30
CA GLY A 664 10.40 7.03 -15.57
C GLY A 664 10.41 5.88 -16.57
N MET A 665 9.21 5.34 -16.81
CA MET A 665 8.88 4.48 -17.95
C MET A 665 9.42 5.05 -19.29
N GLU A 666 9.72 6.35 -19.37
CA GLU A 666 10.32 7.01 -20.54
C GLU A 666 11.79 6.63 -20.77
N ARG A 667 12.60 6.40 -19.73
CA ARG A 667 13.99 5.92 -19.86
C ARG A 667 14.06 4.45 -20.27
N VAL A 668 13.15 3.63 -19.72
CA VAL A 668 12.94 2.24 -20.16
C VAL A 668 12.41 2.18 -21.60
N LYS A 669 11.51 3.09 -22.00
CA LYS A 669 11.06 3.24 -23.39
C LYS A 669 12.14 3.83 -24.31
N ALA A 670 13.10 4.60 -23.80
CA ALA A 670 14.23 5.13 -24.56
C ALA A 670 15.29 4.05 -24.80
N LEU A 671 15.59 3.24 -23.77
CA LEU A 671 16.42 2.03 -23.88
C LEU A 671 15.76 0.98 -24.78
N LYS A 672 14.44 0.78 -24.66
CA LYS A 672 13.65 -0.07 -25.57
C LYS A 672 13.62 0.46 -27.01
N ARG A 673 13.61 1.79 -27.22
CA ARG A 673 13.70 2.41 -28.56
C ARG A 673 15.10 2.30 -29.17
N ALA A 674 16.14 2.43 -28.35
CA ALA A 674 17.53 2.14 -28.77
C ALA A 674 17.71 0.64 -29.09
N TRP A 675 17.02 -0.23 -28.35
CA TRP A 675 16.98 -1.69 -28.54
C TRP A 675 16.22 -2.11 -29.82
N GLU A 676 15.04 -1.54 -30.08
CA GLU A 676 14.27 -1.78 -31.31
C GLU A 676 15.01 -1.27 -32.57
N THR A 677 15.83 -0.23 -32.43
CA THR A 677 16.70 0.31 -33.49
C THR A 677 17.90 -0.60 -33.77
N TYR A 678 18.33 -1.38 -32.77
CA TYR A 678 19.42 -2.35 -32.86
C TYR A 678 18.95 -3.75 -33.35
N LEU A 679 17.77 -4.22 -32.91
CA LEU A 679 17.11 -5.45 -33.39
C LEU A 679 16.71 -5.38 -34.87
N ALA A 680 16.62 -4.19 -35.43
CA ALA A 680 16.44 -3.98 -36.87
C ALA A 680 17.73 -4.16 -37.68
N GLY A 681 18.84 -4.58 -37.07
CA GLY A 681 20.23 -4.22 -37.40
C GLY A 681 20.82 -4.56 -38.77
N GLY A 682 20.06 -4.70 -39.84
CA GLY A 682 20.19 -5.96 -40.57
C GLY A 682 19.34 -7.03 -39.85
N GLY A 683 18.68 -7.88 -40.63
CA GLY A 683 17.50 -8.71 -40.26
C GLY A 683 17.70 -9.76 -39.15
N PHE A 684 16.66 -10.51 -38.72
CA PHE A 684 15.87 -11.45 -39.56
C PHE A 684 14.41 -11.71 -39.11
N ASP A 685 13.57 -11.93 -40.12
CA ASP A 685 12.44 -12.86 -40.33
C ASP A 685 11.46 -13.23 -39.19
N VAL A 686 10.17 -13.05 -39.50
CA VAL A 686 9.01 -13.30 -38.63
C VAL A 686 8.11 -14.32 -39.31
N ASP A 687 8.25 -15.58 -38.90
CA ASP A 687 7.20 -16.57 -39.06
C ASP A 687 6.93 -17.27 -37.73
N LEU A 688 5.66 -17.62 -37.53
CA LEU A 688 5.01 -18.24 -36.36
C LEU A 688 4.49 -17.24 -35.32
N TRP A 689 3.21 -16.92 -35.39
CA TRP A 689 2.18 -17.45 -34.47
C TRP A 689 0.80 -17.21 -35.11
N SER A 690 0.46 -18.05 -36.09
CA SER A 690 -0.88 -18.19 -36.65
C SER A 690 -1.64 -19.29 -35.90
N SER A 691 -2.67 -18.91 -35.13
CA SER A 691 -4.01 -19.55 -35.08
C SER A 691 -4.77 -19.25 -33.78
N ALA A 692 -5.66 -18.25 -33.83
CA ALA A 692 -6.85 -18.18 -32.97
C ALA A 692 -8.09 -18.02 -33.89
N PRO A 693 -9.21 -18.72 -33.67
CA PRO A 693 -10.31 -18.74 -34.64
C PRO A 693 -11.17 -17.47 -34.63
N SER A 694 -11.19 -16.83 -35.80
CA SER A 694 -12.26 -16.09 -36.49
C SER A 694 -13.31 -15.31 -35.68
N LEU A 695 -13.29 -13.98 -35.83
CA LEU A 695 -14.50 -13.13 -35.84
C LEU A 695 -14.75 -12.61 -37.26
N LYS A 696 -16.04 -12.42 -37.57
CA LYS A 696 -16.63 -12.32 -38.91
C LYS A 696 -15.97 -11.28 -39.83
N LYS A 697 -15.93 -11.65 -41.12
CA LYS A 697 -15.44 -10.85 -42.26
C LYS A 697 -16.36 -9.65 -42.51
N ASP A 698 -15.91 -8.46 -42.14
CA ASP A 698 -16.29 -7.25 -42.87
C ASP A 698 -15.33 -7.07 -44.06
N GLU A 699 -15.81 -6.48 -45.15
CA GLU A 699 -14.99 -6.24 -46.35
C GLU A 699 -13.77 -5.36 -46.01
N PRO A 700 -12.59 -5.69 -46.55
CA PRO A 700 -11.38 -4.93 -46.27
C PRO A 700 -11.51 -3.51 -46.83
N LYS A 701 -11.46 -2.50 -45.96
CA LYS A 701 -11.53 -1.08 -46.34
C LYS A 701 -10.20 -0.41 -46.09
N ASN A 702 -9.55 0.10 -47.14
CA ASN A 702 -8.34 0.90 -47.01
C ASN A 702 -8.68 2.40 -46.99
N VAL A 703 -8.30 3.10 -45.93
CA VAL A 703 -8.52 4.53 -45.74
C VAL A 703 -7.23 5.29 -46.08
N LYS A 704 -7.28 6.16 -47.09
CA LYS A 704 -6.17 7.02 -47.51
C LYS A 704 -6.18 8.31 -46.68
N VAL A 705 -5.07 8.58 -46.00
CA VAL A 705 -4.93 9.70 -45.07
C VAL A 705 -3.78 10.59 -45.48
N ALA A 706 -4.06 11.87 -45.70
CA ALA A 706 -3.05 12.90 -45.87
C ALA A 706 -2.72 13.53 -44.50
N ILE A 707 -1.45 13.58 -44.12
CA ILE A 707 -1.00 14.25 -42.90
C ILE A 707 -0.37 15.57 -43.30
N MET A 708 -0.94 16.68 -42.88
CA MET A 708 -0.44 18.02 -43.17
C MET A 708 0.29 18.58 -41.95
N LEU A 709 1.55 18.99 -42.13
CA LEU A 709 2.45 19.44 -41.07
C LEU A 709 3.47 20.49 -41.56
N PRO A 710 4.06 21.34 -40.69
CA PRO A 710 5.08 22.29 -41.11
C PRO A 710 6.44 21.62 -41.36
N THR A 711 7.29 22.30 -42.13
CA THR A 711 8.65 21.85 -42.50
C THR A 711 9.50 21.71 -41.25
N ASP A 712 9.46 22.75 -40.41
CA ASP A 712 10.19 22.85 -39.14
C ASP A 712 9.20 23.04 -38.01
N LEU A 713 8.97 21.97 -37.24
CA LEU A 713 8.05 22.02 -36.11
C LEU A 713 8.49 23.05 -35.06
N TYR A 714 9.79 23.41 -34.98
CA TYR A 714 10.35 24.30 -33.96
C TYR A 714 11.76 24.81 -34.32
N ASP A 715 11.97 26.13 -34.32
CA ASP A 715 13.29 26.79 -34.43
C ASP A 715 13.71 27.24 -33.02
N TRP A 716 14.33 26.34 -32.24
CA TRP A 716 14.74 26.61 -30.86
C TRP A 716 16.24 26.97 -30.78
N PRO A 717 16.65 27.77 -29.77
CA PRO A 717 18.05 28.13 -29.55
C PRO A 717 18.96 26.90 -29.49
N VAL A 718 20.21 27.04 -29.93
CA VAL A 718 21.19 25.95 -30.06
C VAL A 718 21.39 25.17 -28.76
N GLU A 719 21.19 25.79 -27.59
CA GLU A 719 21.29 25.09 -26.30
C GLU A 719 20.16 24.07 -26.08
N MET A 720 19.02 24.23 -26.75
CA MET A 720 17.90 23.28 -26.72
C MET A 720 17.94 22.27 -27.89
N GLN A 721 18.86 22.43 -28.84
CA GLN A 721 19.07 21.47 -29.95
C GLN A 721 19.79 20.18 -29.51
N VAL A 722 20.25 20.12 -28.26
CA VAL A 722 20.71 18.87 -27.60
C VAL A 722 19.54 17.87 -27.43
N PHE A 723 18.29 18.32 -27.55
CA PHE A 723 17.10 17.49 -27.70
C PHE A 723 16.84 17.23 -29.21
N SER A 724 17.43 16.14 -29.71
CA SER A 724 17.49 15.67 -31.11
C SER A 724 16.23 15.89 -32.01
N PRO A 725 16.39 16.00 -33.35
CA PRO A 725 15.33 15.93 -34.39
C PRO A 725 14.30 14.79 -34.26
N ASP A 726 14.54 13.81 -33.40
CA ASP A 726 13.64 12.70 -33.07
C ASP A 726 12.32 13.11 -32.40
N ILE A 727 12.25 14.28 -31.75
CA ILE A 727 11.01 14.78 -31.12
C ILE A 727 9.99 15.21 -32.18
N ALA A 728 10.43 15.94 -33.22
CA ALA A 728 9.60 16.34 -34.35
C ALA A 728 9.21 15.11 -35.21
N GLY A 729 10.13 14.15 -35.41
CA GLY A 729 9.85 12.87 -36.05
C GLY A 729 8.86 11.98 -35.27
N GLY A 730 8.74 12.19 -33.96
CA GLY A 730 7.83 11.46 -33.08
C GLY A 730 6.35 11.74 -33.35
N ILE A 731 5.97 12.98 -33.67
CA ILE A 731 4.57 13.33 -34.01
C ILE A 731 4.19 12.76 -35.38
N ARG A 732 5.12 12.82 -36.36
CA ARG A 732 4.95 12.29 -37.73
C ARG A 732 4.62 10.79 -37.75
N LYS A 733 5.19 9.99 -36.83
CA LYS A 733 5.05 8.52 -36.81
C LYS A 733 4.00 7.99 -35.82
N ARG A 734 3.69 8.72 -34.75
CA ARG A 734 2.78 8.25 -33.67
C ARG A 734 1.31 8.22 -34.09
N LEU A 735 0.84 9.22 -34.81
CA LEU A 735 -0.58 9.33 -35.19
C LEU A 735 -1.00 8.26 -36.21
N PRO A 736 -0.20 7.96 -37.26
CA PRO A 736 -0.40 6.77 -38.09
C PRO A 736 -0.47 5.44 -37.32
N ALA A 737 0.44 5.26 -36.35
CA ALA A 737 0.51 4.04 -35.56
C ALA A 737 -0.72 3.86 -34.65
N LEU A 738 -1.19 4.94 -34.02
CA LEU A 738 -2.39 4.92 -33.18
C LEU A 738 -3.64 4.55 -33.98
N LEU A 739 -3.82 5.12 -35.18
CA LEU A 739 -4.96 4.79 -36.06
C LEU A 739 -4.91 3.33 -36.53
N ARG A 740 -3.72 2.83 -36.88
CA ARG A 740 -3.52 1.42 -37.25
C ARG A 740 -3.80 0.46 -36.08
N LEU A 741 -3.36 0.81 -34.86
CA LEU A 741 -3.63 0.01 -33.66
C LEU A 741 -5.13 -0.01 -33.30
N ALA A 742 -5.79 1.15 -33.40
CA ALA A 742 -7.23 1.25 -33.16
C ALA A 742 -8.03 0.42 -34.19
N ALA A 743 -7.67 0.46 -35.47
CA ALA A 743 -8.29 -0.41 -36.46
C ALA A 743 -7.98 -1.89 -36.21
N ALA A 744 -6.72 -2.27 -35.97
CA ALA A 744 -6.38 -3.66 -35.67
C ALA A 744 -7.15 -4.24 -34.47
N ARG A 745 -7.47 -3.39 -33.48
CA ARG A 745 -8.19 -3.80 -32.28
C ARG A 745 -9.71 -3.83 -32.44
N TYR A 746 -10.29 -2.84 -33.11
CA TYR A 746 -11.74 -2.62 -33.12
C TYR A 746 -12.39 -2.82 -34.50
N TYR A 747 -11.62 -2.70 -35.58
CA TYR A 747 -12.07 -2.78 -36.98
C TYR A 747 -11.03 -3.52 -37.85
N PRO A 748 -10.83 -4.84 -37.63
CA PRO A 748 -9.68 -5.58 -38.18
C PRO A 748 -9.67 -5.68 -39.71
N SER A 749 -10.78 -5.38 -40.38
CA SER A 749 -10.89 -5.25 -41.83
C SER A 749 -10.44 -3.88 -42.36
N THR A 750 -10.21 -2.88 -41.50
CA THR A 750 -9.81 -1.54 -41.92
C THR A 750 -8.29 -1.37 -41.92
N THR A 751 -7.73 -0.89 -43.01
CA THR A 751 -6.30 -0.54 -43.14
C THR A 751 -6.13 0.95 -43.44
N PHE A 752 -4.92 1.48 -43.22
CA PHE A 752 -4.61 2.89 -43.49
C PHE A 752 -3.35 3.07 -44.33
N THR A 753 -3.46 3.90 -45.36
CA THR A 753 -2.32 4.44 -46.14
C THR A 753 -2.12 5.90 -45.77
N PHE A 754 -0.89 6.29 -45.44
CA PHE A 754 -0.58 7.66 -45.03
C PHE A 754 0.35 8.34 -46.04
N THR A 755 0.06 9.59 -46.40
CA THR A 755 0.92 10.46 -47.21
C THR A 755 1.21 11.73 -46.42
N GLU A 756 2.49 12.10 -46.28
CA GLU A 756 2.89 13.34 -45.63
C GLU A 756 2.86 14.51 -46.62
N MET A 757 2.35 15.66 -46.15
CA MET A 757 2.26 16.91 -46.90
C MET A 757 2.77 18.04 -46.03
N ILE A 758 3.66 18.85 -46.61
CA ILE A 758 4.35 19.90 -45.87
C ILE A 758 3.64 21.24 -46.09
N PHE A 759 3.38 22.00 -45.02
CA PHE A 759 2.59 23.23 -45.08
C PHE A 759 3.19 24.26 -46.05
N GLU A 760 4.51 24.41 -46.03
CA GLU A 760 5.26 25.39 -46.81
C GLU A 760 5.49 24.96 -48.25
N LYS A 761 5.21 23.69 -48.58
CA LYS A 761 5.34 23.12 -49.94
C LYS A 761 3.97 22.97 -50.58
N THR A 762 3.26 24.08 -50.74
CA THR A 762 1.87 24.12 -51.21
C THR A 762 1.68 23.57 -52.63
N ASP A 763 2.76 23.56 -53.43
CA ASP A 763 2.81 22.96 -54.77
C ASP A 763 2.71 21.42 -54.75
N THR A 764 2.96 20.80 -53.60
CA THR A 764 2.88 19.34 -53.39
C THR A 764 1.50 18.86 -52.91
N TRP A 765 0.58 19.77 -52.64
CA TRP A 765 -0.76 19.43 -52.16
C TRP A 765 -1.65 18.94 -53.32
N PRO A 766 -2.56 17.98 -53.08
CA PRO A 766 -3.40 17.44 -54.14
C PRO A 766 -4.37 18.51 -54.63
N LYS A 767 -4.48 18.63 -55.96
CA LYS A 767 -5.43 19.57 -56.59
C LYS A 767 -6.88 19.15 -56.37
N ASP A 768 -7.12 17.85 -56.20
CA ASP A 768 -8.41 17.30 -55.81
C ASP A 768 -8.31 16.61 -54.44
N ALA A 769 -8.92 17.20 -53.42
CA ALA A 769 -8.90 16.65 -52.07
C ALA A 769 -9.66 15.31 -51.94
N SER A 770 -10.52 14.94 -52.90
CA SER A 770 -11.23 13.66 -52.86
C SER A 770 -10.31 12.44 -53.09
N GLU A 771 -9.05 12.66 -53.49
CA GLU A 771 -8.02 11.62 -53.57
C GLU A 771 -7.70 10.97 -52.21
N TYR A 772 -8.04 11.64 -51.11
CA TYR A 772 -7.86 11.19 -49.73
C TYR A 772 -9.18 11.12 -48.98
N ASP A 773 -9.35 10.09 -48.16
CA ASP A 773 -10.53 9.89 -47.32
C ASP A 773 -10.51 10.78 -46.07
N LEU A 774 -9.31 11.21 -45.64
CA LEU A 774 -9.09 12.00 -44.44
C LEU A 774 -7.81 12.86 -44.55
N PHE A 775 -7.90 14.11 -44.11
CA PHE A 775 -6.77 14.99 -43.85
C PHE A 775 -6.58 15.16 -42.34
N LEU A 776 -5.38 14.87 -41.85
CA LEU A 776 -4.94 15.11 -40.48
C LEU A 776 -4.08 16.38 -40.47
N VAL A 777 -4.62 17.47 -39.95
CA VAL A 777 -3.91 18.76 -39.85
C VAL A 777 -3.29 18.86 -38.46
N THR A 778 -1.96 18.94 -38.41
CA THR A 778 -1.18 18.88 -37.16
C THR A 778 -0.91 20.26 -36.55
N GLY A 779 -0.14 20.30 -35.46
CA GLY A 779 0.27 21.54 -34.80
C GLY A 779 1.29 22.35 -35.60
N ALA A 780 1.32 23.66 -35.39
CA ALA A 780 2.34 24.59 -35.89
C ALA A 780 2.75 25.56 -34.75
N LYS A 781 3.87 26.28 -34.92
CA LYS A 781 4.31 27.30 -33.96
C LYS A 781 3.47 28.58 -34.09
N GLU A 782 2.93 28.81 -35.28
CA GLU A 782 2.01 29.87 -35.66
C GLU A 782 0.60 29.58 -35.13
N GLY A 783 -0.17 30.64 -34.86
CA GLY A 783 -1.61 30.59 -34.68
C GLY A 783 -2.34 30.79 -36.01
N ALA A 784 -3.61 30.39 -36.09
CA ALA A 784 -4.43 30.60 -37.29
C ALA A 784 -4.60 32.09 -37.67
N TYR A 785 -4.35 33.00 -36.73
CA TYR A 785 -4.37 34.46 -36.91
C TYR A 785 -3.06 35.03 -37.48
N ASP A 786 -2.00 34.25 -37.60
CA ASP A 786 -0.70 34.70 -38.13
C ASP A 786 -0.71 34.76 -39.67
N GLN A 787 -1.65 35.52 -40.21
CA GLN A 787 -1.93 35.68 -41.65
C GLN A 787 -0.76 36.27 -42.46
N HIS A 788 0.27 36.79 -41.78
CA HIS A 788 1.52 37.23 -42.37
C HIS A 788 2.44 36.07 -42.75
N VAL A 789 2.20 34.86 -42.21
CA VAL A 789 2.98 33.66 -42.54
C VAL A 789 2.46 33.05 -43.83
N PRO A 790 3.30 32.86 -44.88
CA PRO A 790 2.83 32.60 -46.25
C PRO A 790 1.89 31.41 -46.42
N TYR A 791 2.08 30.30 -45.70
CA TYR A 791 1.25 29.11 -45.87
C TYR A 791 -0.10 29.19 -45.13
N VAL A 792 -0.24 30.07 -44.14
CA VAL A 792 -1.43 30.17 -43.27
C VAL A 792 -2.70 30.52 -44.07
N PRO A 793 -2.76 31.62 -44.85
CA PRO A 793 -3.94 31.94 -45.67
C PRO A 793 -4.20 30.92 -46.78
N ILE A 794 -3.14 30.24 -47.26
CA ILE A 794 -3.25 29.20 -48.30
C ILE A 794 -3.88 27.92 -47.71
N LEU A 795 -3.46 27.51 -46.52
CA LEU A 795 -3.99 26.35 -45.80
C LEU A 795 -5.44 26.58 -45.38
N GLU A 796 -5.75 27.77 -44.87
CA GLU A 796 -7.11 28.21 -44.52
C GLU A 796 -8.04 28.07 -45.72
N LYS A 797 -7.67 28.69 -46.85
CA LYS A 797 -8.45 28.64 -48.09
C LYS A 797 -8.58 27.21 -48.61
N TYR A 798 -7.51 26.41 -48.57
CA TYR A 798 -7.54 25.03 -49.04
C TYR A 798 -8.50 24.16 -48.21
N ILE A 799 -8.54 24.31 -46.88
CA ILE A 799 -9.49 23.59 -46.03
C ILE A 799 -10.92 24.02 -46.34
N GLY A 800 -11.19 25.33 -46.41
CA GLY A 800 -12.51 25.87 -46.73
C GLY A 800 -13.05 25.38 -48.07
N ASP A 801 -12.20 25.41 -49.11
CA ASP A 801 -12.55 24.98 -50.46
C ASP A 801 -12.76 23.45 -50.60
N ASN A 802 -12.30 22.64 -49.63
CA ASN A 802 -12.27 21.18 -49.76
C ASN A 802 -12.98 20.39 -48.65
N VAL A 803 -13.50 21.04 -47.61
CA VAL A 803 -14.21 20.36 -46.50
C VAL A 803 -15.45 19.57 -46.94
N HIS A 804 -16.04 19.93 -48.08
CA HIS A 804 -17.20 19.21 -48.65
C HIS A 804 -16.77 18.02 -49.52
N LYS A 805 -15.49 17.89 -49.85
CA LYS A 805 -14.92 16.84 -50.70
C LYS A 805 -14.19 15.76 -49.91
N SER A 806 -13.61 16.11 -48.76
CA SER A 806 -12.92 15.18 -47.86
C SER A 806 -13.11 15.57 -46.40
N ARG A 807 -12.72 14.66 -45.49
CA ARG A 807 -12.84 14.86 -44.05
C ARG A 807 -11.57 15.48 -43.49
N PHE A 808 -11.70 16.36 -42.50
CA PHE A 808 -10.56 16.99 -41.83
C PHE A 808 -10.62 16.76 -40.33
N ILE A 809 -9.49 16.42 -39.72
CA ILE A 809 -9.31 16.35 -38.26
C ILE A 809 -8.13 17.25 -37.90
N GLY A 810 -8.36 18.17 -36.97
CA GLY A 810 -7.36 19.14 -36.53
C GLY A 810 -6.82 18.84 -35.13
N ILE A 811 -5.51 18.96 -34.96
CA ILE A 811 -4.83 18.80 -33.66
C ILE A 811 -4.06 20.08 -33.34
N SER A 812 -4.34 20.70 -32.18
CA SER A 812 -3.74 21.98 -31.79
C SER A 812 -4.01 23.08 -32.84
N TYR A 813 -2.99 23.67 -33.46
CA TYR A 813 -3.12 24.60 -34.60
C TYR A 813 -4.05 24.06 -35.69
N GLY A 814 -3.98 22.77 -36.00
CA GLY A 814 -4.85 22.14 -36.99
C GLY A 814 -6.34 22.31 -36.68
N HIS A 815 -6.74 22.32 -35.41
CA HIS A 815 -8.12 22.60 -35.02
C HIS A 815 -8.45 24.08 -35.23
N GLN A 816 -7.52 24.99 -34.91
CA GLN A 816 -7.70 26.44 -35.06
C GLN A 816 -7.85 26.81 -36.54
N ILE A 817 -6.99 26.30 -37.42
CA ILE A 817 -6.99 26.64 -38.84
C ILE A 817 -8.17 26.02 -39.59
N ILE A 818 -8.67 24.85 -39.16
CA ILE A 818 -9.94 24.31 -39.68
C ILE A 818 -11.10 25.22 -39.28
N ALA A 819 -11.17 25.67 -38.02
CA ALA A 819 -12.22 26.58 -37.58
C ALA A 819 -12.22 27.89 -38.38
N TRP A 820 -11.03 28.44 -38.66
CA TRP A 820 -10.86 29.64 -39.49
C TRP A 820 -11.26 29.41 -40.95
N GLY A 821 -10.81 28.32 -41.58
CA GLY A 821 -11.14 28.02 -42.98
C GLY A 821 -12.63 27.76 -43.23
N LEU A 822 -13.37 27.35 -42.20
CA LEU A 822 -14.82 27.17 -42.25
C LEU A 822 -15.62 28.44 -41.96
N ASN A 823 -14.98 29.48 -41.41
CA ASN A 823 -15.63 30.75 -41.07
C ASN A 823 -14.72 31.96 -41.43
N PRO A 824 -14.43 32.19 -42.72
CA PRO A 824 -13.53 33.24 -43.15
C PRO A 824 -14.10 34.62 -42.77
N GLY A 825 -13.53 35.24 -41.73
CA GLY A 825 -13.93 36.55 -41.21
C GLY A 825 -14.53 36.57 -39.79
N GLY A 826 -14.77 35.41 -39.16
CA GLY A 826 -15.16 35.33 -37.75
C GLY A 826 -13.96 35.53 -36.82
N ARG A 827 -13.57 36.79 -36.57
CA ARG A 827 -12.46 37.12 -35.67
C ARG A 827 -12.90 36.93 -34.22
N GLU A 828 -12.32 35.97 -33.49
CA GLU A 828 -12.26 36.05 -32.04
C GLU A 828 -11.08 36.96 -31.65
N GLU A 829 -11.36 38.01 -30.89
CA GLU A 829 -10.35 38.85 -30.24
C GLU A 829 -9.67 38.06 -29.12
N ARG A 830 -8.33 38.13 -29.06
CA ARG A 830 -7.57 37.71 -27.88
C ARG A 830 -7.82 38.73 -26.76
N ASP A 831 -8.49 38.31 -25.69
CA ASP A 831 -8.22 38.86 -24.35
C ASP A 831 -6.96 38.19 -23.78
#